data_AF-A0A6G3SH69-F1
#
_entry.id   AF-A0A6G3SH69-F1
#
_cell.length_a   1.000
_cell.length_b   1.000
_cell.length_c   1.000
_cell.angle_alpha   90.00
_cell.angle_beta   90.00
_cell.angle_gamma   90.00
#
_symmetry.space_group_name_H-M   'P 1'
#
loop_
_entity.id
_entity.type
_entity.pdbx_description
1 polymer ?
#
loop_
_entity_poly.entity_id
_entity_poly.type
_entity_poly.pdbx_seq_one_letter_code
_entity_poly.pdbx_strand_id
1 'polypeptide(L)'
;AAFAAAGDHGGAAVVWSPETAADGEDVPATVRSAVHKALAVLRDWFAEPACADTTLIVLTRNGAGLPGETPDPAAAAVRGLVRSAQSERPGRIVNVDLDDDDPADLHQLLAAATATDEPQLALRDGAALAPRLTRTTADASTGVSFGDGTVLITGGAGGLGAVTARHLVTRHAVRTLLLVSRRGIAAPGAEELVAELTALGAEVRVAACDVSKRAEVAALLESVPAHAPVSAVVHTAGVADDGTVDTLTAEQVDRVLAPKVDAAWHLHELTRDLDLSAFVLFSSAGPLLGGQGQGNYAAANAALDALAQARRSAGLPAHALAWGLWKLGMAEALNDPGGEHLVRQIRTRLGLAPIEPDAGMQMFDEALSTDEPMLMTALLDTPALTALGRLGTLPAVLRGLIHVPPRGRVADSSLRRRLLDAPADQWEALIRNEVRAIVAVVLGHESADAIDPETPFTELGFDSLGGVEFRNKVTAATGVQLPSTLVFDYPTTAAVAGFLRTRVDGSAPTRPAPVRARAGADEPIAIVGMSCRYPGGVDNPDQLWDLIDGRVDAITPIPGDRGWDLDDLYDAEPGKPGKIYTREGGFLHAAGDFDPAFFGIGPREAAAMDPQQRLLLETSWEALEDAGIDPTALRGSDTGVYAGVMYQDYGYTARDAADGAAEGYLATGSAGSVVSGRVSYALGLEGPAVTVDTACSSSLVALHLAVQALRAGETSLVLASGVTVMSTPLLFQEFSRQRALSPDGRCKAFASAADGVAWAEGVGVLALERLSDAQRNGRPVLAVIRGSAINQDGASNGLTAPNGPSQERVIAQALANAGVSAAEVDAVEAHGTGTTLGDPIEAQALLNAYGQDRAEPLRIGSLKSNIGHTQAAAGVGGVIKMVQALRHETLPSTLHVDAPSPHVEWSAGAVRLLTEAEPWPAGERPRRAGVSSFGISGTNAHVILEEAPAAPPRPVDPPRPAALPLLLSARTSDALRAQASRLHDTLRARTELDLTDVAVTLALHRAQLEQRAAVVGADRETLLTALARLAAGEPGPGIADGAGRTGTTAFLFTGQGAQRIGMGAELYRAFPVFAAALDEVCAHFDAYLEHPLRDVMFGDGPAAASGASAQTLLDRTEYTQPALFAFEVAMYRLVASLGVTPDAVAGHSIGELAAAYVAGVWSLPDACRLVAARGRLMGQLPAGGSM
;
A
#
# COMPACT_ATOMS: atom_id res chain seq x y z
N ALA A 1 7.33 -40.58 12.34
CA ALA A 1 7.67 -41.88 12.96
C ALA A 1 7.60 -41.87 14.50
N ALA A 2 7.46 -40.72 15.18
CA ALA A 2 7.46 -40.63 16.64
C ALA A 2 6.11 -40.96 17.32
N PHE A 3 4.98 -40.90 16.61
CA PHE A 3 3.68 -41.30 17.14
C PHE A 3 3.44 -42.81 16.88
N ALA A 4 4.12 -43.67 17.64
CA ALA A 4 3.92 -45.11 17.57
C ALA A 4 2.62 -45.50 18.31
N ALA A 5 1.76 -46.23 17.59
CA ALA A 5 0.55 -46.91 18.07
C ALA A 5 -0.50 -46.01 18.76
N ALA A 6 -1.33 -45.34 17.95
CA ALA A 6 -2.71 -45.03 18.34
C ALA A 6 -3.47 -46.36 18.55
N GLY A 7 -3.31 -46.96 19.72
CA GLY A 7 -4.09 -48.10 20.18
C GLY A 7 -5.41 -47.61 20.77
N ASP A 8 -6.47 -47.67 19.98
CA ASP A 8 -7.88 -47.85 20.36
C ASP A 8 -8.49 -46.94 21.45
N HIS A 9 -8.07 -45.66 21.51
CA HIS A 9 -8.80 -44.61 22.25
C HIS A 9 -9.37 -43.61 21.25
N GLY A 10 -10.66 -43.30 21.36
CA GLY A 10 -11.34 -42.40 20.44
C GLY A 10 -10.66 -41.04 20.31
N GLY A 11 -9.83 -40.88 19.27
CA GLY A 11 -9.41 -39.63 18.61
C GLY A 11 -8.76 -38.48 19.40
N ALA A 12 -8.72 -38.48 20.74
CA ALA A 12 -8.56 -37.23 21.51
C ALA A 12 -7.23 -37.06 22.30
N ALA A 13 -6.33 -38.06 22.37
CA ALA A 13 -5.08 -37.95 23.14
C ALA A 13 -3.87 -38.61 22.47
N VAL A 14 -2.69 -37.98 22.61
CA VAL A 14 -1.39 -38.43 22.11
C VAL A 14 -0.47 -38.69 23.30
N VAL A 15 0.16 -39.86 23.40
CA VAL A 15 1.05 -40.20 24.52
C VAL A 15 2.50 -40.19 24.05
N TRP A 16 3.39 -39.53 24.81
CA TRP A 16 4.82 -39.51 24.56
C TRP A 16 5.62 -39.72 25.86
N SER A 17 6.71 -40.46 25.79
CA SER A 17 7.64 -40.69 26.91
C SER A 17 9.07 -40.40 26.44
N PRO A 18 9.89 -39.69 27.23
CA PRO A 18 11.32 -39.59 26.98
C PRO A 18 11.98 -40.96 27.22
N GLU A 19 13.10 -41.19 26.56
CA GLU A 19 13.98 -42.33 26.84
C GLU A 19 14.66 -42.12 28.20
N THR A 20 14.62 -43.13 29.07
CA THR A 20 15.32 -43.14 30.36
C THR A 20 16.81 -43.42 30.15
N ALA A 21 17.67 -42.76 30.92
CA ALA A 21 19.12 -43.01 30.92
C ALA A 21 19.42 -44.47 31.28
N ALA A 22 20.42 -45.08 30.63
CA ALA A 22 20.95 -46.36 31.10
C ALA A 22 21.97 -46.15 32.23
N ASP A 23 22.10 -47.11 33.14
CA ASP A 23 23.09 -47.05 34.23
C ASP A 23 24.52 -46.85 33.68
N GLY A 24 25.14 -45.70 34.00
CA GLY A 24 26.52 -45.37 33.65
C GLY A 24 26.72 -44.33 32.54
N GLU A 25 25.66 -43.69 32.02
CA GLU A 25 25.75 -42.61 31.03
C GLU A 25 26.11 -41.23 31.63
N ASP A 26 26.64 -40.34 30.79
CA ASP A 26 26.95 -38.94 31.12
C ASP A 26 25.65 -38.15 31.38
N VAL A 27 25.34 -37.89 32.65
CA VAL A 27 24.06 -37.31 33.08
C VAL A 27 23.78 -35.94 32.46
N PRO A 28 24.71 -34.95 32.45
CA PRO A 28 24.52 -33.71 31.70
C PRO A 28 24.18 -33.90 30.22
N ALA A 29 24.86 -34.83 29.52
CA ALA A 29 24.57 -35.12 28.12
C ALA A 29 23.18 -35.74 27.95
N THR A 30 22.77 -36.58 28.91
CA THR A 30 21.44 -37.22 28.92
C THR A 30 20.33 -36.22 29.15
N VAL A 31 20.49 -35.32 30.12
CA VAL A 31 19.58 -34.19 30.37
C VAL A 31 19.44 -33.33 29.10
N ARG A 32 20.54 -32.96 28.46
CA ARG A 32 20.54 -32.18 27.22
C ARG A 32 19.77 -32.90 26.11
N SER A 33 20.06 -34.18 25.89
CA SER A 33 19.39 -34.99 24.88
C SER A 33 17.89 -35.11 25.13
N ALA A 34 17.48 -35.36 26.38
CA ALA A 34 16.08 -35.47 26.77
C ALA A 34 15.32 -34.15 26.55
N VAL A 35 15.91 -33.01 26.92
CA VAL A 35 15.31 -31.68 26.72
C VAL A 35 15.20 -31.33 25.23
N HIS A 36 16.22 -31.61 24.41
CA HIS A 36 16.15 -31.40 22.97
C HIS A 36 15.07 -32.26 22.31
N LYS A 37 14.98 -33.55 22.66
CA LYS A 37 13.95 -34.46 22.15
C LYS A 37 12.55 -34.00 22.56
N ALA A 38 12.37 -33.63 23.82
CA ALA A 38 11.10 -33.09 24.32
C ALA A 38 10.69 -31.81 23.60
N LEU A 39 11.64 -30.88 23.38
CA LEU A 39 11.40 -29.64 22.64
C LEU A 39 11.00 -29.90 21.19
N ALA A 40 11.70 -30.81 20.50
CA ALA A 40 11.36 -31.19 19.13
C ALA A 40 9.94 -31.79 19.05
N VAL A 41 9.60 -32.71 19.96
CA VAL A 41 8.26 -33.33 20.00
C VAL A 41 7.16 -32.30 20.28
N LEU A 42 7.38 -31.37 21.21
CA LEU A 42 6.41 -30.31 21.49
C LEU A 42 6.21 -29.40 20.26
N ARG A 43 7.29 -29.02 19.56
CA ARG A 43 7.23 -28.20 18.34
C ARG A 43 6.52 -28.91 17.20
N ASP A 44 6.89 -30.17 16.93
CA ASP A 44 6.27 -30.98 15.89
C ASP A 44 4.78 -31.20 16.18
N TRP A 45 4.42 -31.45 17.44
CA TRP A 45 3.03 -31.63 17.85
C TRP A 45 2.20 -30.34 17.76
N PHE A 46 2.78 -29.18 18.09
CA PHE A 46 2.10 -27.88 17.90
C PHE A 46 1.90 -27.50 16.43
N ALA A 47 2.81 -27.92 15.55
CA ALA A 47 2.75 -27.64 14.12
C ALA A 47 1.81 -28.58 13.34
N GLU A 48 1.51 -29.77 13.85
CA GLU A 48 0.70 -30.80 13.17
C GLU A 48 -0.82 -30.50 13.26
N PRO A 49 -1.51 -30.18 12.14
CA PRO A 49 -2.93 -29.83 12.17
C PRO A 49 -3.83 -30.97 12.65
N ALA A 50 -3.47 -32.23 12.40
CA ALA A 50 -4.22 -33.39 12.89
C ALA A 50 -4.21 -33.51 14.42
N CYS A 51 -3.23 -32.88 15.07
CA CYS A 51 -3.09 -32.86 16.52
C CYS A 51 -3.81 -31.67 17.17
N ALA A 52 -4.42 -30.75 16.42
CA ALA A 52 -4.99 -29.49 16.93
C ALA A 52 -6.06 -29.66 18.03
N ASP A 53 -6.85 -30.73 17.96
CA ASP A 53 -7.92 -31.05 18.93
C ASP A 53 -7.54 -32.18 19.91
N THR A 54 -6.27 -32.59 19.93
CA THR A 54 -5.78 -33.66 20.81
C THR A 54 -5.16 -33.13 22.11
N THR A 55 -5.07 -33.96 23.14
CA THR A 55 -4.30 -33.68 24.36
C THR A 55 -2.99 -34.46 24.36
N LEU A 56 -1.85 -33.80 24.55
CA LEU A 56 -0.56 -34.48 24.70
C LEU A 56 -0.35 -34.93 26.14
N ILE A 57 -0.19 -36.22 26.37
CA ILE A 57 0.19 -36.80 27.65
C ILE A 57 1.70 -37.07 27.61
N VAL A 58 2.45 -36.33 28.42
CA VAL A 58 3.89 -36.56 28.60
C VAL A 58 4.11 -37.44 29.80
N LEU A 59 4.64 -38.64 29.59
CA LEU A 59 4.98 -39.60 30.62
C LEU A 59 6.44 -39.42 31.04
N THR A 60 6.73 -39.34 32.33
CA THR A 60 8.10 -39.39 32.86
C THR A 60 8.20 -40.45 33.95
N ARG A 61 9.40 -40.89 34.31
CA ARG A 61 9.64 -41.81 35.44
C ARG A 61 10.51 -41.16 36.49
N ASN A 62 10.11 -41.26 37.75
CA ASN A 62 10.82 -40.69 38.90
C ASN A 62 11.22 -39.21 38.72
N GLY A 63 10.57 -38.45 37.83
CA GLY A 63 10.84 -37.03 37.60
C GLY A 63 10.12 -36.12 38.59
N ALA A 64 9.21 -36.67 39.40
CA ALA A 64 8.53 -35.93 40.47
C ALA A 64 9.32 -35.78 41.76
N GLY A 65 10.27 -36.69 42.03
CA GLY A 65 11.08 -36.65 43.25
C GLY A 65 10.23 -36.67 44.52
N LEU A 66 9.34 -37.65 44.64
CA LEU A 66 8.50 -37.77 45.84
C LEU A 66 9.36 -38.13 47.06
N PRO A 67 8.91 -37.83 48.29
CA PRO A 67 9.64 -38.18 49.50
C PRO A 67 9.97 -39.68 49.56
N GLY A 68 11.26 -40.02 49.65
CA GLY A 68 11.75 -41.40 49.65
C GLY A 68 12.21 -41.94 48.29
N GLU A 69 12.02 -41.18 47.21
CA GLU A 69 12.52 -41.52 45.87
C GLU A 69 13.81 -40.76 45.53
N THR A 70 14.62 -41.36 44.65
CA THR A 70 15.75 -40.66 44.03
C THR A 70 15.29 -40.12 42.68
N PRO A 71 15.19 -38.79 42.50
CA PRO A 71 14.68 -38.23 41.25
C PRO A 71 15.66 -38.39 40.09
N ASP A 72 15.14 -38.67 38.89
CA ASP A 72 15.91 -38.63 37.65
C ASP A 72 16.05 -37.17 37.16
N PRO A 73 17.28 -36.60 37.08
CA PRO A 73 17.51 -35.24 36.60
C PRO A 73 17.04 -34.99 35.16
N ALA A 74 17.10 -35.99 34.28
CA ALA A 74 16.65 -35.85 32.89
C ALA A 74 15.12 -35.80 32.80
N ALA A 75 14.44 -36.69 33.54
CA ALA A 75 13.00 -36.65 33.69
C ALA A 75 12.54 -35.32 34.31
N ALA A 76 13.19 -34.86 35.39
CA ALA A 76 12.88 -33.58 36.03
C ALA A 76 13.04 -32.39 35.06
N ALA A 77 14.09 -32.36 34.25
CA ALA A 77 14.33 -31.32 33.25
C ALA A 77 13.23 -31.28 32.18
N VAL A 78 12.82 -32.44 31.66
CA VAL A 78 11.70 -32.55 30.70
C VAL A 78 10.40 -32.02 31.33
N ARG A 79 10.12 -32.38 32.58
CA ARG A 79 8.94 -31.85 33.29
C ARG A 79 9.01 -30.33 33.46
N GLY A 80 10.18 -29.76 33.72
CA GLY A 80 10.40 -28.32 33.76
C GLY A 80 10.03 -27.63 32.44
N LEU A 81 10.55 -28.15 31.30
CA LEU A 81 10.21 -27.65 29.96
C LEU A 81 8.70 -27.74 29.68
N VAL A 82 8.10 -28.90 29.96
CA VAL A 82 6.68 -29.17 29.70
C VAL A 82 5.77 -28.25 30.51
N ARG A 83 6.16 -27.87 31.74
CA ARG A 83 5.41 -26.90 32.55
C ARG A 83 5.38 -25.51 31.95
N SER A 84 6.48 -25.06 31.34
CA SER A 84 6.47 -23.82 30.56
C SER A 84 5.59 -23.95 29.31
N ALA A 85 5.64 -25.10 28.62
CA ALA A 85 4.77 -25.37 27.47
C ALA A 85 3.27 -25.40 27.85
N GLN A 86 2.92 -25.91 29.04
CA GLN A 86 1.56 -25.87 29.59
C GLN A 86 1.07 -24.45 29.80
N SER A 87 1.94 -23.54 30.25
CA SER A 87 1.60 -22.12 30.40
C SER A 87 1.46 -21.40 29.06
N GLU A 88 2.20 -21.82 28.03
CA GLU A 88 2.08 -21.29 26.66
C GLU A 88 0.84 -21.82 25.93
N ARG A 89 0.44 -23.08 26.18
CA ARG A 89 -0.75 -23.73 25.61
C ARG A 89 -1.62 -24.39 26.70
N PRO A 90 -2.38 -23.60 27.49
CA PRO A 90 -3.18 -24.12 28.60
C PRO A 90 -4.20 -25.19 28.18
N GLY A 91 -4.34 -26.24 28.99
CA GLY A 91 -5.34 -27.30 28.80
C GLY A 91 -5.01 -28.33 27.71
N ARG A 92 -3.86 -28.20 27.04
CA ARG A 92 -3.47 -29.06 25.91
C ARG A 92 -2.46 -30.15 26.26
N ILE A 93 -1.78 -30.03 27.39
CA ILE A 93 -0.72 -30.95 27.80
C ILE A 93 -0.95 -31.40 29.24
N VAL A 94 -0.90 -32.71 29.49
CA VAL A 94 -0.95 -33.31 30.81
C VAL A 94 0.39 -34.02 31.08
N ASN A 95 1.02 -33.72 32.20
CA ASN A 95 2.30 -34.30 32.59
C ASN A 95 2.07 -35.36 33.68
N VAL A 96 2.42 -36.61 33.39
CA VAL A 96 2.18 -37.77 34.28
C VAL A 96 3.50 -38.44 34.61
N ASP A 97 3.84 -38.51 35.90
CA ASP A 97 5.05 -39.17 36.38
C ASP A 97 4.73 -40.56 36.95
N LEU A 98 5.46 -41.58 36.53
CA LEU A 98 5.33 -42.98 36.97
C LEU A 98 6.51 -43.38 37.86
N ASP A 99 6.35 -44.47 38.60
CA ASP A 99 7.44 -45.22 39.21
C ASP A 99 8.15 -46.12 38.18
N ASP A 100 9.16 -46.87 38.65
CA ASP A 100 9.96 -47.76 37.80
C ASP A 100 9.18 -48.98 37.27
N ASP A 101 8.09 -49.37 37.95
CA ASP A 101 7.22 -50.48 37.57
C ASP A 101 6.04 -49.98 36.71
N ASP A 102 5.80 -50.60 35.55
CA ASP A 102 4.62 -50.26 34.74
C ASP A 102 3.34 -50.83 35.36
N PRO A 103 2.31 -50.00 35.64
CA PRO A 103 1.05 -50.49 36.16
C PRO A 103 0.33 -51.32 35.09
N ALA A 104 -0.19 -52.48 35.50
CA ALA A 104 -0.89 -53.42 34.61
C ALA A 104 -2.07 -52.80 33.83
N ASP A 105 -2.66 -51.71 34.33
CA ASP A 105 -3.80 -50.98 33.77
C ASP A 105 -3.45 -49.52 33.36
N LEU A 106 -2.22 -49.26 32.89
CA LEU A 106 -1.73 -47.91 32.54
C LEU A 106 -2.71 -47.09 31.69
N HIS A 107 -3.33 -47.69 30.67
CA HIS A 107 -4.29 -47.00 29.81
C HIS A 107 -5.52 -46.45 30.56
N GLN A 108 -6.07 -47.22 31.50
CA GLN A 108 -7.23 -46.80 32.29
C GLN A 108 -6.86 -45.70 33.28
N LEU A 109 -5.65 -45.76 33.83
CA LEU A 109 -5.10 -44.73 34.71
C LEU A 109 -4.84 -43.42 33.98
N LEU A 110 -4.34 -43.44 32.74
CA LEU A 110 -4.13 -42.24 31.92
C LEU A 110 -5.45 -41.57 31.50
N ALA A 111 -6.48 -42.37 31.18
CA ALA A 111 -7.83 -41.87 30.93
C ALA A 111 -8.46 -41.24 32.18
N ALA A 112 -8.26 -41.84 33.36
CA ALA A 112 -8.71 -41.25 34.62
C ALA A 112 -7.93 -39.97 34.97
N ALA A 113 -6.62 -39.95 34.74
CA ALA A 113 -5.74 -38.82 35.00
C ALA A 113 -6.17 -37.56 34.22
N THR A 114 -6.45 -37.71 32.92
CA THR A 114 -6.93 -36.60 32.06
C THR A 114 -8.30 -36.04 32.47
N ALA A 115 -9.09 -36.77 33.27
CA ALA A 115 -10.39 -36.31 33.76
C ALA A 115 -10.33 -35.50 35.07
N THR A 116 -9.16 -35.36 35.71
CA THR A 116 -9.03 -34.76 37.05
C THR A 116 -8.89 -33.23 37.10
N ASP A 117 -8.85 -32.54 35.96
CA ASP A 117 -8.50 -31.10 35.85
C ASP A 117 -7.15 -30.73 36.51
N GLU A 118 -6.28 -31.72 36.70
CA GLU A 118 -4.92 -31.55 37.17
C GLU A 118 -3.95 -31.64 35.99
N PRO A 119 -3.19 -30.57 35.67
CA PRO A 119 -2.24 -30.59 34.56
C PRO A 119 -1.02 -31.45 34.86
N GLN A 120 -0.81 -31.85 36.12
CA GLN A 120 0.37 -32.59 36.57
C GLN A 120 0.02 -33.60 37.64
N LEU A 121 0.42 -34.84 37.44
CA LEU A 121 0.16 -35.95 38.34
C LEU A 121 1.40 -36.82 38.51
N ALA A 122 1.58 -37.38 39.70
CA ALA A 122 2.44 -38.54 39.92
C ALA A 122 1.54 -39.72 40.30
N LEU A 123 1.68 -40.83 39.59
CA LEU A 123 0.97 -42.06 39.85
C LEU A 123 1.91 -43.00 40.62
N ARG A 124 1.50 -43.41 41.83
CA ARG A 124 2.25 -44.35 42.68
C ARG A 124 1.25 -45.32 43.30
N ASP A 125 1.49 -46.62 43.20
CA ASP A 125 0.62 -47.65 43.78
C ASP A 125 -0.90 -47.46 43.49
N GLY A 126 -1.24 -46.96 42.30
CA GLY A 126 -2.62 -46.67 41.89
C GLY A 126 -3.25 -45.39 42.47
N ALA A 127 -2.51 -44.60 43.25
CA ALA A 127 -2.93 -43.28 43.73
C ALA A 127 -2.43 -42.16 42.81
N ALA A 128 -3.28 -41.16 42.54
CA ALA A 128 -2.92 -39.97 41.80
C ALA A 128 -2.59 -38.80 42.74
N LEU A 129 -1.33 -38.36 42.72
CA LEU A 129 -0.82 -37.29 43.56
C LEU A 129 -0.59 -36.03 42.70
N ALA A 130 -1.12 -34.88 43.12
CA ALA A 130 -0.91 -33.60 42.46
C ALA A 130 -0.01 -32.69 43.30
N PRO A 131 0.97 -31.99 42.72
CA PRO A 131 1.88 -31.13 43.47
C PRO A 131 1.14 -29.89 44.01
N ARG A 132 1.44 -29.52 45.25
CA ARG A 132 0.92 -28.32 45.92
C ARG A 132 2.01 -27.64 46.73
N LEU A 133 2.09 -26.32 46.64
CA LEU A 133 2.94 -25.51 47.51
C LEU A 133 2.27 -25.34 48.87
N THR A 134 3.03 -25.59 49.92
CA THR A 134 2.63 -25.37 51.31
C THR A 134 3.64 -24.43 51.98
N ARG A 135 3.24 -23.74 53.06
CA ARG A 135 4.14 -22.86 53.79
C ARG A 135 4.97 -23.70 54.76
N THR A 136 6.29 -23.57 54.66
CA THR A 136 7.25 -24.13 55.63
C THR A 136 7.68 -23.04 56.61
N THR A 137 7.85 -23.39 57.88
CA THR A 137 8.41 -22.49 58.90
C THR A 137 9.84 -22.89 59.22
N ALA A 138 10.77 -21.96 59.08
CA ALA A 138 12.16 -22.13 59.52
C ALA A 138 12.25 -22.15 61.06
N ASP A 139 13.10 -23.01 61.62
CA ASP A 139 13.47 -22.95 63.03
C ASP A 139 14.74 -22.11 63.17
N ALA A 140 14.60 -20.85 63.60
CA ALA A 140 15.72 -19.94 63.75
C ALA A 140 16.77 -20.38 64.81
N SER A 141 16.54 -21.48 65.53
CA SER A 141 17.48 -22.03 66.51
C SER A 141 18.50 -23.02 65.90
N THR A 142 18.28 -23.53 64.69
CA THR A 142 19.26 -24.35 63.96
C THR A 142 20.27 -23.44 63.23
N GLY A 143 21.51 -23.43 63.70
CA GLY A 143 22.58 -22.65 63.07
C GLY A 143 23.02 -23.24 61.73
N VAL A 144 23.10 -22.42 60.69
CA VAL A 144 23.70 -22.78 59.40
C VAL A 144 25.22 -22.72 59.53
N SER A 145 25.92 -23.79 59.13
CA SER A 145 27.39 -23.86 59.15
C SER A 145 27.95 -23.99 57.73
N PHE A 146 29.02 -23.24 57.43
CA PHE A 146 29.78 -23.33 56.19
C PHE A 146 31.19 -23.93 56.40
N GLY A 147 31.45 -24.44 57.60
CA GLY A 147 32.75 -25.00 58.03
C GLY A 147 33.86 -23.95 58.12
N ASP A 148 35.04 -24.38 58.58
CA ASP A 148 36.22 -23.51 58.77
C ASP A 148 37.15 -23.46 57.55
N GLY A 149 36.75 -24.08 56.43
CA GLY A 149 37.53 -24.17 55.20
C GLY A 149 37.20 -23.09 54.16
N THR A 150 37.53 -23.38 52.90
CA THR A 150 37.25 -22.48 51.77
C THR A 150 35.80 -22.64 51.30
N VAL A 151 35.04 -21.55 51.27
CA VAL A 151 33.71 -21.53 50.63
C VAL A 151 33.87 -21.15 49.15
N LEU A 152 33.50 -22.07 48.27
CA LEU A 152 33.54 -21.89 46.81
C LEU A 152 32.23 -21.27 46.31
N ILE A 153 32.28 -20.09 45.69
CA ILE A 153 31.12 -19.43 45.09
C ILE A 153 31.31 -19.31 43.58
N THR A 154 30.55 -20.08 42.81
CA THR A 154 30.56 -19.97 41.34
C THR A 154 29.57 -18.91 40.89
N GLY A 155 29.90 -18.13 39.86
CA GLY A 155 29.21 -16.87 39.57
C GLY A 155 29.53 -15.78 40.60
N GLY A 156 30.60 -15.96 41.39
CA GLY A 156 30.90 -15.15 42.58
C GLY A 156 31.17 -13.66 42.33
N ALA A 157 31.47 -13.28 41.09
CA ALA A 157 31.62 -11.89 40.67
C ALA A 157 30.33 -11.28 40.05
N GLY A 158 29.26 -12.07 39.88
CA GLY A 158 27.96 -11.59 39.42
C GLY A 158 27.10 -11.07 40.58
N GLY A 159 26.03 -10.32 40.29
CA GLY A 159 25.22 -9.63 41.30
C GLY A 159 24.78 -10.51 42.50
N LEU A 160 24.21 -11.70 42.22
CA LEU A 160 23.78 -12.64 43.28
C LEU A 160 24.95 -13.29 44.03
N GLY A 161 26.04 -13.63 43.32
CA GLY A 161 27.25 -14.18 43.93
C GLY A 161 27.93 -13.18 44.86
N ALA A 162 27.98 -11.91 44.48
CA ALA A 162 28.53 -10.82 45.26
C ALA A 162 27.73 -10.54 46.53
N VAL A 163 26.39 -10.48 46.43
CA VAL A 163 25.50 -10.32 47.60
C VAL A 163 25.66 -11.50 48.56
N THR A 164 25.72 -12.73 48.03
CA THR A 164 25.90 -13.92 48.85
C THR A 164 27.27 -13.91 49.54
N ALA A 165 28.35 -13.56 48.84
CA ALA A 165 29.68 -13.46 49.42
C ALA A 165 29.73 -12.45 50.59
N ARG A 166 29.12 -11.27 50.43
CA ARG A 166 29.00 -10.27 51.50
C ARG A 166 28.24 -10.82 52.70
N HIS A 167 27.12 -11.50 52.46
CA HIS A 167 26.31 -12.08 53.53
C HIS A 167 27.07 -13.15 54.31
N LEU A 168 27.79 -14.04 53.62
CA LEU A 168 28.58 -15.10 54.27
C LEU A 168 29.71 -14.54 55.16
N VAL A 169 30.40 -13.48 54.73
CA VAL A 169 31.46 -12.85 55.53
C VAL A 169 30.91 -12.09 56.73
N THR A 170 29.81 -11.35 56.54
CA THR A 170 29.27 -10.45 57.57
C THR A 170 28.37 -11.17 58.58
N ARG A 171 27.51 -12.09 58.13
CA ARG A 171 26.50 -12.75 58.96
C ARG A 171 26.93 -14.13 59.49
N HIS A 172 27.69 -14.88 58.70
CA HIS A 172 28.16 -16.24 59.03
C HIS A 172 29.65 -16.31 59.34
N ALA A 173 30.33 -15.17 59.37
CA ALA A 173 31.75 -15.03 59.71
C ALA A 173 32.70 -15.89 58.86
N VAL A 174 32.32 -16.22 57.63
CA VAL A 174 33.18 -16.95 56.69
C VAL A 174 34.44 -16.12 56.40
N ARG A 175 35.61 -16.74 56.50
CA ARG A 175 36.90 -16.04 56.35
C ARG A 175 37.69 -16.41 55.10
N THR A 176 37.40 -17.53 54.45
CA THR A 176 38.12 -17.93 53.24
C THR A 176 37.13 -18.16 52.10
N LEU A 177 37.22 -17.33 51.06
CA LEU A 177 36.34 -17.36 49.90
C LEU A 177 37.11 -17.64 48.61
N LEU A 178 36.58 -18.52 47.78
CA LEU A 178 37.00 -18.71 46.40
C LEU A 178 35.87 -18.29 45.46
N LEU A 179 36.00 -17.09 44.88
CA LEU A 179 35.03 -16.55 43.92
C LEU A 179 35.42 -16.96 42.50
N VAL A 180 34.50 -17.60 41.80
CA VAL A 180 34.77 -18.18 40.48
C VAL A 180 33.85 -17.58 39.44
N SER A 181 34.42 -17.12 38.33
CA SER A 181 33.70 -16.68 37.15
C SER A 181 34.52 -16.96 35.90
N ARG A 182 33.90 -16.97 34.71
CA ARG A 182 34.63 -17.17 33.43
C ARG A 182 35.71 -16.11 33.18
N ARG A 183 35.54 -14.89 33.70
CA ARG A 183 36.47 -13.77 33.52
C ARG A 183 37.45 -13.62 34.69
N GLY A 184 37.29 -14.39 35.77
CA GLY A 184 38.09 -14.26 36.98
C GLY A 184 38.06 -12.83 37.54
N ILE A 185 39.23 -12.31 37.91
CA ILE A 185 39.38 -10.96 38.44
C ILE A 185 39.03 -9.85 37.43
N ALA A 186 39.06 -10.16 36.12
CA ALA A 186 38.67 -9.23 35.07
C ALA A 186 37.14 -9.09 34.90
N ALA A 187 36.35 -9.74 35.76
CA ALA A 187 34.91 -9.51 35.80
C ALA A 187 34.59 -8.09 36.32
N PRO A 188 33.62 -7.36 35.73
CA PRO A 188 33.23 -6.04 36.21
C PRO A 188 32.86 -6.06 37.70
N GLY A 189 33.42 -5.13 38.49
CA GLY A 189 33.19 -5.03 39.94
C GLY A 189 33.90 -6.07 40.81
N ALA A 190 34.67 -7.01 40.23
CA ALA A 190 35.34 -8.06 41.02
C ALA A 190 36.48 -7.53 41.90
N GLU A 191 37.29 -6.58 41.40
CA GLU A 191 38.37 -5.96 42.20
C GLU A 191 37.81 -5.19 43.40
N GLU A 192 36.72 -4.45 43.19
CA GLU A 192 36.02 -3.69 44.22
C GLU A 192 35.41 -4.63 45.28
N LEU A 193 34.77 -5.71 44.85
CA LEU A 193 34.23 -6.74 45.75
C LEU A 193 35.32 -7.43 46.57
N VAL A 194 36.47 -7.77 45.96
CA VAL A 194 37.61 -8.35 46.68
C VAL A 194 38.14 -7.38 47.73
N ALA A 195 38.32 -6.10 47.38
CA ALA A 195 38.78 -5.08 48.32
C ALA A 195 37.80 -4.91 49.49
N GLU A 196 36.49 -4.88 49.21
CA GLU A 196 35.43 -4.78 50.22
C GLU A 196 35.43 -5.97 51.18
N LEU A 197 35.39 -7.20 50.65
CA LEU A 197 35.38 -8.42 51.46
C LEU A 197 36.68 -8.60 52.25
N THR A 198 37.82 -8.18 51.69
CA THR A 198 39.10 -8.17 52.41
C THR A 198 39.10 -7.16 53.56
N ALA A 199 38.51 -5.98 53.36
CA ALA A 199 38.33 -4.99 54.43
C ALA A 199 37.40 -5.49 55.55
N LEU A 200 36.44 -6.35 55.22
CA LEU A 200 35.58 -7.06 56.18
C LEU A 200 36.28 -8.26 56.86
N GLY A 201 37.54 -8.52 56.50
CA GLY A 201 38.43 -9.49 57.12
C GLY A 201 38.32 -10.90 56.55
N ALA A 202 37.94 -11.06 55.28
CA ALA A 202 38.01 -12.34 54.57
C ALA A 202 39.24 -12.41 53.64
N GLU A 203 39.87 -13.57 53.55
CA GLU A 203 40.81 -13.91 52.49
C GLU A 203 40.03 -14.34 51.24
N VAL A 204 40.10 -13.53 50.18
CA VAL A 204 39.35 -13.76 48.94
C VAL A 204 40.29 -14.09 47.80
N ARG A 205 40.12 -15.28 47.22
CA ARG A 205 40.76 -15.69 45.98
C ARG A 205 39.75 -15.62 44.83
N VAL A 206 40.16 -15.07 43.70
CA VAL A 206 39.34 -15.05 42.48
C VAL A 206 40.00 -15.92 41.42
N ALA A 207 39.24 -16.84 40.83
CA ALA A 207 39.73 -17.71 39.76
C ALA A 207 38.88 -17.56 38.49
N ALA A 208 39.57 -17.50 37.36
CA ALA A 208 38.96 -17.65 36.04
C ALA A 208 38.74 -19.13 35.77
N CYS A 209 37.49 -19.59 35.73
CA CYS A 209 37.15 -20.98 35.44
C CYS A 209 35.75 -21.05 34.83
N ASP A 210 35.64 -21.80 33.73
CA ASP A 210 34.34 -22.17 33.16
C ASP A 210 33.84 -23.46 33.81
N VAL A 211 32.94 -23.31 34.77
CA VAL A 211 32.45 -24.42 35.60
C VAL A 211 31.63 -25.45 34.81
N SER A 212 31.18 -25.14 33.59
CA SER A 212 30.55 -26.13 32.71
C SER A 212 31.56 -27.11 32.09
N LYS A 213 32.87 -26.97 32.34
CA LYS A 213 33.90 -27.89 31.85
C LYS A 213 34.56 -28.64 33.00
N ARG A 214 34.32 -29.95 33.08
CA ARG A 214 34.82 -30.82 34.15
C ARG A 214 36.32 -30.68 34.43
N ALA A 215 37.14 -30.63 33.38
CA ALA A 215 38.59 -30.54 33.51
C ALA A 215 39.06 -29.21 34.14
N GLU A 216 38.38 -28.09 33.85
CA GLU A 216 38.68 -26.81 34.47
C GLU A 216 38.27 -26.78 35.95
N VAL A 217 37.14 -27.41 36.30
CA VAL A 217 36.70 -27.54 37.71
C VAL A 217 37.65 -28.43 38.52
N ALA A 218 38.15 -29.53 37.94
CA ALA A 218 39.13 -30.38 38.60
C ALA A 218 40.42 -29.61 38.91
N ALA A 219 40.98 -28.90 37.91
CA ALA A 219 42.17 -28.07 38.09
C ALA A 219 41.97 -26.94 39.10
N LEU A 220 40.76 -26.35 39.14
CA LEU A 220 40.39 -25.35 40.13
C LEU A 220 40.41 -25.92 41.55
N LEU A 221 39.82 -27.09 41.77
CA LEU A 221 39.75 -27.74 43.08
C LEU A 221 41.16 -28.18 43.56
N GLU A 222 42.01 -28.67 42.65
CA GLU A 222 43.41 -28.97 42.94
C GLU A 222 44.24 -27.74 43.36
N SER A 223 43.80 -26.53 42.96
CA SER A 223 44.46 -25.26 43.34
C SER A 223 44.08 -24.76 44.75
N VAL A 224 43.15 -25.42 45.43
CA VAL A 224 42.73 -25.06 46.79
C VAL A 224 43.78 -25.56 47.79
N PRO A 225 44.20 -24.76 48.79
CA PRO A 225 45.29 -25.14 49.66
C PRO A 225 44.86 -26.29 50.59
N ALA A 226 45.71 -27.30 50.76
CA ALA A 226 45.39 -28.46 51.61
C ALA A 226 45.12 -28.12 53.09
N HIS A 227 45.57 -26.96 53.57
CA HIS A 227 45.32 -26.50 54.94
C HIS A 227 43.96 -25.78 55.11
N ALA A 228 43.28 -25.47 54.01
CA ALA A 228 41.96 -24.84 53.97
C ALA A 228 41.12 -25.49 52.84
N PRO A 229 40.78 -26.79 52.95
CA PRO A 229 40.02 -27.51 51.91
C PRO A 229 38.64 -26.88 51.69
N VAL A 230 37.99 -27.20 50.56
CA VAL A 230 36.64 -26.71 50.29
C VAL A 230 35.69 -27.26 51.36
N SER A 231 35.03 -26.36 52.10
CA SER A 231 34.09 -26.71 53.18
C SER A 231 32.63 -26.47 52.80
N ALA A 232 32.37 -25.64 51.79
CA ALA A 232 31.03 -25.44 51.25
C ALA A 232 31.08 -24.97 49.78
N VAL A 233 30.01 -25.26 49.04
CA VAL A 233 29.83 -24.84 47.65
C VAL A 233 28.53 -24.03 47.54
N VAL A 234 28.59 -22.86 46.92
CA VAL A 234 27.42 -22.04 46.57
C VAL A 234 27.43 -21.75 45.07
N HIS A 235 26.50 -22.37 44.35
CA HIS A 235 26.40 -22.27 42.91
C HIS A 235 25.37 -21.21 42.50
N THR A 236 25.86 -20.01 42.14
CA THR A 236 25.03 -18.88 41.69
C THR A 236 25.10 -18.63 40.18
N ALA A 237 25.90 -19.41 39.44
CA ALA A 237 26.08 -19.21 38.01
C ALA A 237 24.79 -19.50 37.22
N GLY A 238 24.59 -18.77 36.13
CA GLY A 238 23.44 -18.92 35.24
C GLY A 238 23.43 -17.85 34.15
N VAL A 239 22.70 -18.15 33.07
CA VAL A 239 22.35 -17.21 32.00
C VAL A 239 20.88 -17.43 31.63
N ALA A 240 20.24 -16.40 31.08
CA ALA A 240 18.91 -16.48 30.50
C ALA A 240 19.00 -16.25 28.98
N ASP A 241 18.20 -16.97 28.21
CA ASP A 241 18.14 -16.90 26.74
C ASP A 241 16.72 -17.37 26.35
N ASP A 242 15.75 -16.53 26.66
CA ASP A 242 14.33 -16.88 26.68
C ASP A 242 13.75 -17.00 25.25
N GLY A 243 12.76 -17.86 25.10
CA GLY A 243 12.04 -18.10 23.85
C GLY A 243 10.85 -19.04 24.07
N THR A 244 9.74 -18.78 23.37
CA THR A 244 8.59 -19.69 23.35
C THR A 244 8.95 -21.03 22.72
N VAL A 245 8.23 -22.09 23.06
CA VAL A 245 8.49 -23.45 22.55
C VAL A 245 8.60 -23.47 21.02
N ASP A 246 7.77 -22.69 20.32
CA ASP A 246 7.75 -22.62 18.85
C ASP A 246 9.04 -22.02 18.24
N THR A 247 9.69 -21.11 18.98
CA THR A 247 10.85 -20.33 18.51
C THR A 247 12.17 -20.75 19.16
N LEU A 248 12.13 -21.50 20.26
CA LEU A 248 13.29 -21.86 21.07
C LEU A 248 14.23 -22.79 20.29
N THR A 249 15.51 -22.41 20.16
CA THR A 249 16.51 -23.19 19.43
C THR A 249 17.33 -24.11 20.35
N ALA A 250 17.92 -25.17 19.76
CA ALA A 250 18.79 -26.09 20.49
C ALA A 250 20.01 -25.38 21.09
N GLU A 251 20.56 -24.37 20.40
CA GLU A 251 21.69 -23.58 20.87
C GLU A 251 21.33 -22.72 22.09
N GLN A 252 20.11 -22.16 22.13
CA GLN A 252 19.61 -21.42 23.29
C GLN A 252 19.39 -22.34 24.49
N VAL A 253 18.92 -23.58 24.25
CA VAL A 253 18.81 -24.62 25.28
C VAL A 253 20.19 -24.93 25.86
N ASP A 254 21.17 -25.24 25.01
CA ASP A 254 22.52 -25.63 25.43
C ASP A 254 23.23 -24.53 26.21
N ARG A 255 23.07 -23.27 25.78
CA ARG A 255 23.65 -22.10 26.46
C ARG A 255 23.15 -21.95 27.88
N VAL A 256 21.87 -22.23 28.14
CA VAL A 256 21.24 -22.13 29.46
C VAL A 256 21.52 -23.34 30.34
N LEU A 257 21.54 -24.55 29.76
CA LEU A 257 21.85 -25.79 30.49
C LEU A 257 23.30 -25.82 30.98
N ALA A 258 24.27 -25.39 30.16
CA ALA A 258 25.70 -25.50 30.48
C ALA A 258 26.12 -24.90 31.84
N PRO A 259 25.82 -23.62 32.18
CA PRO A 259 26.22 -23.04 33.46
C PRO A 259 25.37 -23.50 34.64
N LYS A 260 24.33 -24.31 34.43
CA LYS A 260 23.42 -24.83 35.46
C LYS A 260 23.62 -26.33 35.63
N VAL A 261 23.22 -27.13 34.65
CA VAL A 261 23.22 -28.60 34.68
C VAL A 261 24.65 -29.14 34.68
N ASP A 262 25.44 -28.88 33.63
CA ASP A 262 26.81 -29.38 33.53
C ASP A 262 27.66 -28.90 34.71
N ALA A 263 27.55 -27.61 35.05
CA ALA A 263 28.29 -27.03 36.18
C ALA A 263 27.95 -27.64 37.54
N ALA A 264 26.67 -27.78 37.88
CA ALA A 264 26.28 -28.37 39.16
C ALA A 264 26.62 -29.85 39.24
N TRP A 265 26.53 -30.59 38.13
CA TRP A 265 26.93 -31.99 38.07
C TRP A 265 28.43 -32.17 38.28
N HIS A 266 29.28 -31.39 37.59
CA HIS A 266 30.74 -31.43 37.80
C HIS A 266 31.12 -31.08 39.23
N LEU A 267 30.48 -30.06 39.82
CA LEU A 267 30.67 -29.71 41.23
C LEU A 267 30.25 -30.86 42.13
N HIS A 268 29.11 -31.50 41.87
CA HIS A 268 28.65 -32.64 42.66
C HIS A 268 29.63 -33.81 42.60
N GLU A 269 30.06 -34.22 41.40
CA GLU A 269 30.94 -35.36 41.19
C GLU A 269 32.32 -35.13 41.83
N LEU A 270 32.94 -33.98 41.57
CA LEU A 270 34.32 -33.69 42.00
C LEU A 270 34.43 -33.31 43.48
N THR A 271 33.31 -32.99 44.14
CA THR A 271 33.28 -32.69 45.58
C THR A 271 32.55 -33.76 46.40
N ARG A 272 32.13 -34.87 45.78
CA ARG A 272 31.33 -35.93 46.43
C ARG A 272 32.01 -36.50 47.67
N ASP A 273 33.32 -36.72 47.59
CA ASP A 273 34.12 -37.33 48.66
C ASP A 273 34.73 -36.29 49.62
N LEU A 274 34.39 -35.01 49.47
CA LEU A 274 34.79 -33.95 50.40
C LEU A 274 33.76 -33.83 51.53
N ASP A 275 34.26 -33.54 52.73
CA ASP A 275 33.42 -33.28 53.92
C ASP A 275 32.83 -31.87 53.85
N LEU A 276 31.86 -31.69 52.96
CA LEU A 276 31.15 -30.43 52.80
C LEU A 276 30.13 -30.25 53.93
N SER A 277 30.04 -29.02 54.42
CA SER A 277 28.99 -28.58 55.37
C SER A 277 27.75 -28.05 54.66
N ALA A 278 27.90 -27.49 53.46
CA ALA A 278 26.79 -26.97 52.65
C ALA A 278 27.07 -27.11 51.14
N PHE A 279 26.02 -27.39 50.37
CA PHE A 279 26.04 -27.41 48.90
C PHE A 279 24.77 -26.74 48.38
N VAL A 280 24.86 -25.44 48.10
CA VAL A 280 23.68 -24.60 47.84
C VAL A 280 23.59 -24.28 46.34
N LEU A 281 22.47 -24.63 45.72
CA LEU A 281 22.18 -24.41 44.31
C LEU A 281 21.14 -23.29 44.18
N PHE A 282 21.49 -22.22 43.46
CA PHE A 282 20.53 -21.16 43.13
C PHE A 282 19.69 -21.62 41.93
N SER A 283 18.49 -22.11 42.23
CA SER A 283 17.47 -22.51 41.27
C SER A 283 16.51 -21.34 41.02
N SER A 284 15.37 -21.61 40.37
CA SER A 284 14.32 -20.64 40.07
C SER A 284 12.95 -21.20 40.40
N ALA A 285 11.97 -20.34 40.67
CA ALA A 285 10.56 -20.71 40.76
C ALA A 285 9.92 -21.07 39.39
N GLY A 286 10.60 -20.76 38.28
CA GLY A 286 10.13 -21.03 36.91
C GLY A 286 9.69 -22.48 36.63
N PRO A 287 10.45 -23.52 37.05
CA PRO A 287 10.05 -24.92 36.94
C PRO A 287 8.81 -25.30 37.75
N LEU A 288 8.42 -24.53 38.76
CA LEU A 288 7.26 -24.79 39.61
C LEU A 288 6.00 -24.08 39.10
N LEU A 289 6.16 -22.83 38.65
CA LEU A 289 5.07 -21.95 38.23
C LEU A 289 4.80 -21.99 36.71
N GLY A 290 5.74 -22.48 35.91
CA GLY A 290 5.63 -22.55 34.45
C GLY A 290 5.74 -21.16 33.80
N GLY A 291 6.92 -20.56 33.81
CA GLY A 291 7.17 -19.28 33.12
C GLY A 291 6.99 -19.42 31.60
N GLN A 292 6.10 -18.62 31.00
CA GLN A 292 5.93 -18.57 29.53
C GLN A 292 7.22 -18.05 28.88
N GLY A 293 7.66 -18.71 27.80
CA GLY A 293 8.90 -18.34 27.09
C GLY A 293 10.18 -18.74 27.82
N GLN A 294 10.10 -19.50 28.92
CA GLN A 294 11.26 -19.87 29.75
C GLN A 294 11.50 -21.39 29.77
N GLY A 295 11.17 -22.10 28.69
CA GLY A 295 11.21 -23.56 28.64
C GLY A 295 12.60 -24.17 28.91
N ASN A 296 13.66 -23.62 28.31
CA ASN A 296 15.06 -24.00 28.58
C ASN A 296 15.50 -23.69 30.02
N TYR A 297 15.12 -22.52 30.53
CA TYR A 297 15.48 -22.09 31.89
C TYR A 297 14.75 -22.91 32.96
N ALA A 298 13.47 -23.23 32.74
CA ALA A 298 12.70 -24.13 33.60
C ALA A 298 13.27 -25.55 33.58
N ALA A 299 13.70 -26.06 32.43
CA ALA A 299 14.37 -27.36 32.33
C ALA A 299 15.68 -27.41 33.12
N ALA A 300 16.54 -26.40 32.95
CA ALA A 300 17.83 -26.33 33.62
C ALA A 300 17.71 -26.28 35.16
N ASN A 301 16.77 -25.49 35.68
CA ASN A 301 16.57 -25.35 37.11
C ASN A 301 15.84 -26.56 37.73
N ALA A 302 14.94 -27.24 37.00
CA ALA A 302 14.35 -28.51 37.45
C ALA A 302 15.41 -29.61 37.66
N ALA A 303 16.42 -29.67 36.80
CA ALA A 303 17.55 -30.59 36.97
C ALA A 303 18.40 -30.25 38.21
N LEU A 304 18.55 -28.96 38.57
CA LEU A 304 19.21 -28.56 39.81
C LEU A 304 18.42 -28.98 41.05
N ASP A 305 17.11 -28.80 41.02
CA ASP A 305 16.21 -29.20 42.10
C ASP A 305 16.30 -30.73 42.34
N ALA A 306 16.28 -31.51 41.26
CA ALA A 306 16.47 -32.96 41.31
C ALA A 306 17.86 -33.36 41.84
N LEU A 307 18.93 -32.67 41.42
CA LEU A 307 20.28 -32.94 41.93
C LEU A 307 20.39 -32.69 43.45
N ALA A 308 19.76 -31.65 43.99
CA ALA A 308 19.77 -31.38 45.42
C ALA A 308 19.04 -32.49 46.21
N GLN A 309 17.88 -32.93 45.71
CA GLN A 309 17.14 -34.06 46.27
C GLN A 309 17.95 -35.36 46.21
N ALA A 310 18.55 -35.67 45.06
CA ALA A 310 19.41 -36.85 44.90
C ALA A 310 20.61 -36.83 45.85
N ARG A 311 21.29 -35.70 46.02
CA ARG A 311 22.39 -35.55 47.00
C ARG A 311 21.92 -35.81 48.42
N ARG A 312 20.77 -35.26 48.82
CA ARG A 312 20.20 -35.49 50.16
C ARG A 312 19.81 -36.94 50.39
N SER A 313 19.24 -37.62 49.38
CA SER A 313 18.93 -39.05 49.45
C SER A 313 20.19 -39.91 49.66
N ALA A 314 21.34 -39.47 49.14
CA ALA A 314 22.64 -40.10 49.34
C ALA A 314 23.35 -39.70 50.66
N GLY A 315 22.68 -38.94 51.54
CA GLY A 315 23.23 -38.48 52.81
C GLY A 315 24.22 -37.31 52.70
N LEU A 316 24.35 -36.70 51.52
CA LEU A 316 25.22 -35.54 51.29
C LEU A 316 24.43 -34.23 51.49
N PRO A 317 25.07 -33.14 51.97
CA PRO A 317 24.39 -31.86 52.07
C PRO A 317 24.02 -31.36 50.68
N ALA A 318 22.79 -30.82 50.56
CA ALA A 318 22.35 -30.01 49.44
C ALA A 318 21.09 -29.22 49.78
N HIS A 319 20.99 -28.02 49.20
CA HIS A 319 19.78 -27.19 49.16
C HIS A 319 19.64 -26.54 47.79
N ALA A 320 18.52 -26.75 47.10
CA ALA A 320 18.13 -25.98 45.93
C ALA A 320 17.15 -24.88 46.33
N LEU A 321 17.52 -23.63 46.06
CA LEU A 321 16.71 -22.46 46.37
C LEU A 321 16.01 -21.99 45.09
N ALA A 322 14.74 -22.35 44.94
CA ALA A 322 13.91 -21.98 43.79
C ALA A 322 13.44 -20.53 43.91
N TRP A 323 14.32 -19.61 43.50
CA TRP A 323 14.13 -18.17 43.70
C TRP A 323 12.98 -17.57 42.88
N GLY A 324 12.23 -16.69 43.53
CA GLY A 324 11.32 -15.74 42.86
C GLY A 324 12.06 -14.63 42.12
N LEU A 325 11.34 -13.55 41.78
CA LEU A 325 11.85 -12.46 40.95
C LEU A 325 12.87 -11.59 41.71
N TRP A 326 14.16 -11.69 41.39
CA TRP A 326 15.18 -10.79 41.93
C TRP A 326 15.22 -9.44 41.20
N LYS A 327 15.62 -8.37 41.89
CA LYS A 327 15.99 -7.08 41.27
C LYS A 327 17.48 -6.96 40.86
N LEU A 328 18.27 -8.00 41.14
CA LEU A 328 19.70 -8.06 40.85
C LEU A 328 20.01 -9.18 39.84
N GLY A 329 21.20 -9.10 39.23
CA GLY A 329 21.73 -10.15 38.37
C GLY A 329 21.08 -10.16 36.99
N MET A 330 20.59 -11.32 36.53
CA MET A 330 20.00 -11.45 35.18
C MET A 330 18.74 -10.58 34.96
N ALA A 331 18.16 -10.05 36.04
CA ALA A 331 16.97 -9.21 36.06
C ALA A 331 17.29 -7.71 36.30
N GLU A 332 18.56 -7.29 36.21
CA GLU A 332 18.98 -5.91 36.49
C GLU A 332 18.43 -4.89 35.46
N ALA A 333 18.16 -5.34 34.23
CA ALA A 333 17.45 -4.57 33.19
C ALA A 333 15.98 -4.26 33.55
N LEU A 334 15.41 -4.91 34.58
CA LEU A 334 14.07 -4.59 35.09
C LEU A 334 14.03 -3.30 35.93
N ASN A 335 15.20 -2.71 36.22
CA ASN A 335 15.29 -1.45 36.95
C ASN A 335 15.26 -0.20 36.04
N ASP A 336 15.23 -0.38 34.71
CA ASP A 336 15.05 0.71 33.74
C ASP A 336 13.58 1.19 33.69
N PRO A 337 13.28 2.40 33.15
CA PRO A 337 11.91 2.95 33.12
C PRO A 337 10.85 2.06 32.44
N GLY A 338 11.25 1.17 31.52
CA GLY A 338 10.37 0.16 30.91
C GLY A 338 10.22 -1.14 31.73
N GLY A 339 11.11 -1.38 32.70
CA GLY A 339 11.13 -2.58 33.54
C GLY A 339 10.03 -2.61 34.60
N GLU A 340 9.53 -1.45 35.05
CA GLU A 340 8.39 -1.37 35.97
C GLU A 340 7.12 -2.01 35.39
N HIS A 341 6.92 -1.87 34.07
CA HIS A 341 5.81 -2.49 33.37
C HIS A 341 5.94 -4.03 33.36
N LEU A 342 7.14 -4.55 33.07
CA LEU A 342 7.42 -5.99 33.08
C LEU A 342 7.33 -6.59 34.50
N VAL A 343 7.78 -5.88 35.52
CA VAL A 343 7.60 -6.25 36.94
C VAL A 343 6.11 -6.31 37.30
N ARG A 344 5.30 -5.35 36.83
CA ARG A 344 3.84 -5.37 37.01
C ARG A 344 3.19 -6.56 36.29
N GLN A 345 3.65 -6.92 35.09
CA GLN A 345 3.17 -8.09 34.36
C GLN A 345 3.51 -9.41 35.09
N ILE A 346 4.74 -9.59 35.57
CA ILE A 346 5.14 -10.80 36.32
C ILE A 346 4.34 -10.91 37.63
N ARG A 347 4.13 -9.79 38.33
CA ARG A 347 3.29 -9.74 39.54
C ARG A 347 1.84 -10.13 39.27
N THR A 348 1.26 -9.62 38.19
CA THR A 348 -0.16 -9.89 37.85
C THR A 348 -0.40 -11.28 37.28
N ARG A 349 0.57 -11.87 36.54
CA ARG A 349 0.45 -13.20 35.92
C ARG A 349 0.88 -14.35 36.81
N LEU A 350 1.96 -14.18 37.59
CA LEU A 350 2.57 -15.24 38.40
C LEU A 350 2.46 -14.99 39.91
N GLY A 351 1.97 -13.82 40.34
CA GLY A 351 1.84 -13.46 41.74
C GLY A 351 3.17 -13.24 42.46
N LEU A 352 4.27 -13.05 41.72
CA LEU A 352 5.61 -12.85 42.28
C LEU A 352 5.90 -11.37 42.52
N ALA A 353 6.29 -11.02 43.74
CA ALA A 353 6.81 -9.71 44.08
C ALA A 353 8.35 -9.69 43.95
N PRO A 354 8.94 -8.54 43.55
CA PRO A 354 10.40 -8.41 43.46
C PRO A 354 11.10 -8.58 44.82
N ILE A 355 12.24 -9.27 44.82
CA ILE A 355 13.09 -9.56 45.97
C ILE A 355 14.27 -8.59 45.99
N GLU A 356 14.39 -7.86 47.09
CA GLU A 356 15.54 -7.01 47.42
C GLU A 356 16.67 -7.83 48.07
N PRO A 357 17.94 -7.37 47.99
CA PRO A 357 19.11 -8.12 48.49
C PRO A 357 18.98 -8.63 49.93
N ASP A 358 18.61 -7.74 50.85
CA ASP A 358 18.52 -8.07 52.28
C ASP A 358 17.41 -9.08 52.56
N ALA A 359 16.23 -8.90 51.95
CA ALA A 359 15.10 -9.81 52.09
C ALA A 359 15.44 -11.19 51.52
N GLY A 360 16.13 -11.23 50.38
CA GLY A 360 16.55 -12.50 49.78
C GLY A 360 17.60 -13.22 50.61
N MET A 361 18.56 -12.53 51.23
CA MET A 361 19.54 -13.17 52.12
C MET A 361 18.93 -13.64 53.44
N GLN A 362 17.88 -12.98 53.94
CA GLN A 362 17.08 -13.52 55.04
C GLN A 362 16.40 -14.85 54.63
N MET A 363 15.79 -14.91 53.44
CA MET A 363 15.19 -16.15 52.93
C MET A 363 16.22 -17.25 52.67
N PHE A 364 17.46 -16.88 52.31
CA PHE A 364 18.58 -17.81 52.18
C PHE A 364 18.91 -18.48 53.52
N ASP A 365 19.06 -17.71 54.60
CA ASP A 365 19.32 -18.25 55.94
C ASP A 365 18.17 -19.13 56.43
N GLU A 366 16.93 -18.66 56.24
CA GLU A 366 15.72 -19.41 56.62
C GLU A 366 15.65 -20.75 55.87
N ALA A 367 15.91 -20.79 54.56
CA ALA A 367 15.88 -22.02 53.79
C ALA A 367 16.96 -23.02 54.23
N LEU A 368 18.18 -22.55 54.50
CA LEU A 368 19.28 -23.40 54.93
C LEU A 368 19.12 -23.95 56.36
N SER A 369 18.29 -23.31 57.18
CA SER A 369 17.95 -23.80 58.53
C SER A 369 16.97 -24.99 58.53
N THR A 370 16.43 -25.36 57.36
CA THR A 370 15.53 -26.50 57.18
C THR A 370 16.26 -27.74 56.64
N ASP A 371 15.67 -28.91 56.87
CA ASP A 371 16.12 -30.17 56.28
C ASP A 371 15.56 -30.40 54.87
N GLU A 372 14.81 -29.45 54.31
CA GLU A 372 14.19 -29.59 52.99
C GLU A 372 15.24 -29.46 51.87
N PRO A 373 15.37 -30.46 50.98
CA PRO A 373 16.35 -30.44 49.88
C PRO A 373 16.08 -29.35 48.84
N MET A 374 14.83 -28.95 48.66
CA MET A 374 14.42 -27.92 47.71
C MET A 374 13.29 -27.07 48.30
N LEU A 375 13.48 -25.74 48.27
CA LEU A 375 12.51 -24.77 48.77
C LEU A 375 12.29 -23.66 47.75
N MET A 376 11.02 -23.31 47.53
CA MET A 376 10.67 -22.11 46.79
C MET A 376 10.86 -20.87 47.68
N THR A 377 11.79 -20.00 47.28
CA THR A 377 12.14 -18.77 47.98
C THR A 377 11.60 -17.56 47.21
N ALA A 378 10.34 -17.21 47.45
CA ALA A 378 9.65 -16.15 46.71
C ALA A 378 8.72 -15.30 47.58
N LEU A 379 8.62 -14.01 47.26
CA LEU A 379 7.61 -13.12 47.83
C LEU A 379 6.33 -13.19 46.98
N LEU A 380 5.20 -13.54 47.62
CA LEU A 380 3.93 -13.73 46.92
C LEU A 380 2.98 -12.55 47.16
N ASP A 381 2.49 -11.95 46.07
CA ASP A 381 1.42 -10.96 46.08
C ASP A 381 0.06 -11.68 46.25
N THR A 382 -0.36 -11.81 47.50
CA THR A 382 -1.59 -12.54 47.88
C THR A 382 -2.85 -11.93 47.26
N PRO A 383 -3.03 -10.59 47.20
CA PRO A 383 -4.10 -9.97 46.42
C PRO A 383 -4.11 -10.37 44.93
N ALA A 384 -2.96 -10.31 44.25
CA ALA A 384 -2.86 -10.69 42.84
C ALA A 384 -3.21 -12.18 42.61
N LEU A 385 -2.70 -13.07 43.47
CA LEU A 385 -3.02 -14.49 43.42
C LEU A 385 -4.51 -14.78 43.69
N THR A 386 -5.13 -14.03 44.60
CA THR A 386 -6.57 -14.14 44.86
C THR A 386 -7.40 -13.69 43.65
N ALA A 387 -6.93 -12.66 42.92
CA ALA A 387 -7.56 -12.21 41.68
C ALA A 387 -7.45 -13.27 40.57
N LEU A 388 -6.27 -13.87 40.37
CA LEU A 388 -6.08 -14.99 39.44
C LEU A 388 -6.99 -16.18 39.77
N GLY A 389 -7.12 -16.51 41.06
CA GLY A 389 -8.01 -17.56 41.53
C GLY A 389 -9.50 -17.29 41.24
N ARG A 390 -9.94 -16.02 41.29
CA ARG A 390 -11.32 -15.63 40.91
C ARG A 390 -11.58 -15.72 39.40
N LEU A 391 -10.53 -15.62 38.60
CA LEU A 391 -10.56 -15.71 37.13
C LEU A 391 -10.36 -17.13 36.60
N GLY A 392 -10.10 -18.11 37.47
CA GLY A 392 -9.88 -19.51 37.08
C GLY A 392 -8.50 -19.77 36.45
N THR A 393 -7.57 -18.82 36.52
CA THR A 393 -6.25 -18.89 35.88
C THR A 393 -5.09 -19.06 36.87
N LEU A 394 -5.40 -19.40 38.14
CA LEU A 394 -4.39 -19.65 39.17
C LEU A 394 -3.58 -20.93 38.86
N PRO A 395 -2.23 -20.88 38.84
CA PRO A 395 -1.41 -22.07 38.65
C PRO A 395 -1.78 -23.18 39.64
N ALA A 396 -1.94 -24.42 39.14
CA ALA A 396 -2.51 -25.53 39.92
C ALA A 396 -1.75 -25.80 41.23
N VAL A 397 -0.43 -25.63 41.22
CA VAL A 397 0.44 -25.80 42.40
C VAL A 397 0.11 -24.82 43.54
N LEU A 398 -0.48 -23.66 43.25
CA LEU A 398 -0.85 -22.64 44.24
C LEU A 398 -2.28 -22.80 44.78
N ARG A 399 -3.10 -23.71 44.23
CA ARG A 399 -4.50 -23.93 44.63
C ARG A 399 -4.65 -24.31 46.11
N GLY A 400 -3.62 -24.91 46.73
CA GLY A 400 -3.60 -25.25 48.15
C GLY A 400 -3.21 -24.10 49.09
N LEU A 401 -2.60 -23.04 48.54
CA LEU A 401 -2.05 -21.91 49.30
C LEU A 401 -3.01 -20.70 49.36
N ILE A 402 -3.89 -20.57 48.36
CA ILE A 402 -4.82 -19.44 48.20
C ILE A 402 -6.26 -19.96 48.27
N HIS A 403 -6.98 -19.62 49.34
CA HIS A 403 -8.39 -20.00 49.49
C HIS A 403 -9.30 -19.04 48.71
N VAL A 404 -9.96 -19.54 47.67
CA VAL A 404 -11.00 -18.81 46.94
C VAL A 404 -12.36 -19.46 47.24
N PRO A 405 -13.37 -18.72 47.76
CA PRO A 405 -14.67 -19.30 48.07
C PRO A 405 -15.34 -19.86 46.80
N PRO A 406 -15.97 -21.06 46.86
CA PRO A 406 -16.48 -21.73 45.68
C PRO A 406 -17.63 -20.94 45.04
N ARG A 407 -17.47 -20.58 43.77
CA ARG A 407 -18.60 -20.21 42.91
C ARG A 407 -19.34 -21.49 42.51
N GLY A 408 -20.67 -21.48 42.64
CA GLY A 408 -21.51 -22.56 42.12
C GLY A 408 -21.22 -22.79 40.64
N ARG A 409 -21.22 -24.07 40.21
CA ARG A 409 -21.04 -24.52 38.82
C ARG A 409 -21.72 -23.57 37.83
N VAL A 410 -20.92 -22.79 37.10
CA VAL A 410 -21.38 -22.02 35.93
C VAL A 410 -21.06 -22.86 34.71
N ALA A 411 -22.09 -23.13 33.91
CA ALA A 411 -22.00 -23.80 32.63
C ALA A 411 -21.21 -22.93 31.62
N ASP A 412 -20.28 -23.57 30.93
CA ASP A 412 -19.71 -23.27 29.60
C ASP A 412 -20.16 -21.93 28.95
N SER A 413 -19.35 -20.87 29.13
CA SER A 413 -19.70 -19.47 28.80
C SER A 413 -18.79 -18.84 27.73
N SER A 414 -18.76 -19.39 26.51
CA SER A 414 -18.13 -18.70 25.37
C SER A 414 -18.92 -17.43 24.99
N LEU A 415 -18.22 -16.37 24.53
CA LEU A 415 -18.87 -15.14 24.03
C LEU A 415 -19.92 -15.48 22.95
N ARG A 416 -19.62 -16.48 22.12
CA ARG A 416 -20.53 -17.03 21.10
C ARG A 416 -21.87 -17.50 21.67
N ARG A 417 -21.88 -18.22 22.81
CA ARG A 417 -23.12 -18.66 23.46
C ARG A 417 -23.87 -17.51 24.12
N ARG A 418 -23.15 -16.57 24.75
CA ARG A 418 -23.72 -15.33 25.31
C ARG A 418 -24.38 -14.44 24.26
N LEU A 419 -23.87 -14.45 23.03
CA LEU A 419 -24.48 -13.75 21.89
C LEU A 419 -25.71 -14.50 21.38
N LEU A 420 -25.65 -15.83 21.22
CA LEU A 420 -26.80 -16.65 20.80
C LEU A 420 -28.01 -16.56 21.76
N ASP A 421 -27.75 -16.35 23.06
CA ASP A 421 -28.77 -16.21 24.10
C ASP A 421 -29.26 -14.75 24.31
N ALA A 422 -28.65 -13.76 23.65
CA ALA A 422 -28.96 -12.33 23.80
C ALA A 422 -29.69 -11.75 22.57
N PRO A 423 -30.59 -10.76 22.73
CA PRO A 423 -31.17 -10.00 21.64
C PRO A 423 -30.11 -9.33 20.76
N ALA A 424 -30.29 -9.32 19.43
CA ALA A 424 -29.30 -8.85 18.45
C ALA A 424 -28.86 -7.38 18.64
N ASP A 425 -29.74 -6.54 19.21
CA ASP A 425 -29.45 -5.14 19.58
C ASP A 425 -28.45 -5.00 20.75
N GLN A 426 -28.20 -6.08 21.51
CA GLN A 426 -27.26 -6.10 22.64
C GLN A 426 -25.89 -6.68 22.26
N TRP A 427 -25.75 -7.28 21.08
CA TRP A 427 -24.52 -7.97 20.66
C TRP A 427 -23.33 -7.02 20.58
N GLU A 428 -23.54 -5.82 20.04
CA GLU A 428 -22.49 -4.84 19.86
C GLU A 428 -21.88 -4.39 21.20
N ALA A 429 -22.72 -4.20 22.23
CA ALA A 429 -22.26 -3.87 23.57
C ALA A 429 -21.52 -5.04 24.24
N LEU A 430 -22.02 -6.27 24.06
CA LEU A 430 -21.39 -7.48 24.60
C LEU A 430 -20.01 -7.76 23.97
N ILE A 431 -19.90 -7.67 22.64
CA ILE A 431 -18.64 -7.88 21.92
C ILE A 431 -17.65 -6.76 22.26
N ARG A 432 -18.08 -5.49 22.26
CA ARG A 432 -17.20 -4.35 22.59
C ARG A 432 -16.65 -4.43 24.01
N ASN A 433 -17.47 -4.81 24.98
CA ASN A 433 -17.01 -4.98 26.36
C ASN A 433 -16.03 -6.16 26.49
N GLU A 434 -16.24 -7.24 25.74
CA GLU A 434 -15.32 -8.37 25.71
C GLU A 434 -13.98 -7.98 25.08
N VAL A 435 -13.99 -7.26 23.95
CA VAL A 435 -12.77 -6.76 23.30
C VAL A 435 -12.02 -5.78 24.21
N ARG A 436 -12.70 -4.83 24.85
CA ARG A 436 -12.09 -3.91 25.84
C ARG A 436 -11.50 -4.64 27.03
N ALA A 437 -12.16 -5.69 27.52
CA ALA A 437 -11.64 -6.52 28.60
C ALA A 437 -10.37 -7.28 28.17
N ILE A 438 -10.34 -7.82 26.95
CA ILE A 438 -9.15 -8.47 26.40
C ILE A 438 -8.01 -7.45 26.21
N VAL A 439 -8.30 -6.24 25.74
CA VAL A 439 -7.31 -5.17 25.58
C VAL A 439 -6.76 -4.69 26.92
N ALA A 440 -7.62 -4.49 27.93
CA ALA A 440 -7.19 -4.16 29.29
C ALA A 440 -6.29 -5.26 29.88
N VAL A 441 -6.56 -6.53 29.56
CA VAL A 441 -5.73 -7.67 29.97
C VAL A 441 -4.39 -7.71 29.23
N VAL A 442 -4.35 -7.40 27.94
CA VAL A 442 -3.10 -7.37 27.14
C VAL A 442 -2.21 -6.20 27.58
N LEU A 443 -2.79 -5.05 27.89
CA LEU A 443 -2.06 -3.82 28.27
C LEU A 443 -1.88 -3.62 29.78
N GLY A 444 -2.50 -4.46 30.61
CA GLY A 444 -2.36 -4.40 32.08
C GLY A 444 -3.11 -3.26 32.77
N HIS A 445 -4.24 -2.81 32.21
CA HIS A 445 -5.13 -1.83 32.87
C HIS A 445 -6.06 -2.52 33.89
N GLU A 446 -6.39 -1.80 34.97
CA GLU A 446 -7.20 -2.33 36.09
C GLU A 446 -8.68 -2.59 35.75
N SER A 447 -9.18 -1.99 34.67
CA SER A 447 -10.56 -2.15 34.21
C SER A 447 -10.68 -1.93 32.70
N ALA A 448 -11.60 -2.64 32.06
CA ALA A 448 -12.05 -2.38 30.69
C ALA A 448 -12.57 -0.94 30.51
N ASP A 449 -13.08 -0.32 31.58
CA ASP A 449 -13.58 1.07 31.58
C ASP A 449 -12.47 2.11 31.39
N ALA A 450 -11.22 1.76 31.70
CA ALA A 450 -10.06 2.62 31.49
C ALA A 450 -9.56 2.61 30.02
N ILE A 451 -10.09 1.70 29.20
CA ILE A 451 -9.79 1.63 27.76
C ILE A 451 -10.86 2.44 27.03
N ASP A 452 -10.49 3.62 26.55
CA ASP A 452 -11.35 4.37 25.64
C ASP A 452 -11.52 3.57 24.34
N PRO A 453 -12.76 3.23 23.95
CA PRO A 453 -12.99 2.34 22.82
C PRO A 453 -12.53 2.88 21.46
N GLU A 454 -12.33 4.20 21.35
CA GLU A 454 -11.94 4.90 20.12
C GLU A 454 -10.44 5.23 20.05
N THR A 455 -9.65 4.98 21.12
CA THR A 455 -8.20 5.25 21.10
C THR A 455 -7.44 4.21 20.26
N PRO A 456 -6.51 4.62 19.37
CA PRO A 456 -5.67 3.72 18.59
C PRO A 456 -4.79 2.81 19.46
N PHE A 457 -4.60 1.57 19.04
CA PHE A 457 -3.81 0.57 19.78
C PHE A 457 -2.35 0.98 20.03
N THR A 458 -1.70 1.69 19.10
CA THR A 458 -0.34 2.25 19.27
C THR A 458 -0.25 3.25 20.41
N GLU A 459 -1.24 4.13 20.54
CA GLU A 459 -1.30 5.11 21.64
C GLU A 459 -1.60 4.45 22.99
N LEU A 460 -2.27 3.29 22.96
CA LEU A 460 -2.48 2.43 24.12
C LEU A 460 -1.26 1.55 24.45
N GLY A 461 -0.17 1.62 23.67
CA GLY A 461 1.09 0.92 23.95
C GLY A 461 1.20 -0.48 23.34
N PHE A 462 0.42 -0.81 22.30
CA PHE A 462 0.62 -2.05 21.53
C PHE A 462 1.92 -2.02 20.72
N ASP A 463 2.74 -3.06 20.88
CA ASP A 463 3.85 -3.40 20.00
C ASP A 463 3.52 -4.64 19.14
N SER A 464 4.48 -5.08 18.30
CA SER A 464 4.30 -6.25 17.41
C SER A 464 4.00 -7.56 18.16
N LEU A 465 4.37 -7.68 19.43
CA LEU A 465 4.09 -8.85 20.29
C LEU A 465 2.71 -8.74 20.95
N GLY A 466 2.35 -7.56 21.45
CA GLY A 466 1.03 -7.25 22.02
C GLY A 466 -0.10 -7.42 20.99
N GLY A 467 0.15 -7.11 19.72
CA GLY A 467 -0.82 -7.34 18.65
C GLY A 467 -1.10 -8.83 18.38
N VAL A 468 -0.08 -9.67 18.47
CA VAL A 468 -0.20 -11.13 18.31
C VAL A 468 -0.89 -11.76 19.53
N GLU A 469 -0.55 -11.31 20.74
CA GLU A 469 -1.19 -11.75 22.00
C GLU A 469 -2.69 -11.40 22.00
N PHE A 470 -3.03 -10.18 21.59
CA PHE A 470 -4.42 -9.72 21.46
C PHE A 470 -5.20 -10.55 20.44
N ARG A 471 -4.68 -10.73 19.22
CA ARG A 471 -5.30 -11.60 18.21
C ARG A 471 -5.59 -12.98 18.78
N ASN A 472 -4.62 -13.62 19.41
CA ASN A 472 -4.76 -14.97 19.97
C ASN A 472 -5.84 -15.06 21.05
N LYS A 473 -5.91 -14.08 21.95
CA LYS A 473 -6.93 -14.03 23.01
C LYS A 473 -8.33 -13.78 22.45
N VAL A 474 -8.46 -12.93 21.42
CA VAL A 474 -9.75 -12.70 20.75
C VAL A 474 -10.20 -13.96 20.00
N THR A 475 -9.30 -14.64 19.27
CA THR A 475 -9.57 -15.93 18.63
C THR A 475 -10.04 -16.97 19.66
N ALA A 476 -9.37 -17.06 20.81
CA ALA A 476 -9.74 -17.99 21.88
C ALA A 476 -11.09 -17.68 22.52
N ALA A 477 -11.42 -16.39 22.73
CA ALA A 477 -12.69 -15.98 23.34
C ALA A 477 -13.90 -16.11 22.40
N THR A 478 -13.68 -15.99 21.09
CA THR A 478 -14.75 -15.93 20.07
C THR A 478 -14.88 -17.20 19.23
N GLY A 479 -13.82 -18.00 19.11
CA GLY A 479 -13.74 -19.16 18.22
C GLY A 479 -13.59 -18.81 16.74
N VAL A 480 -13.36 -17.53 16.40
CA VAL A 480 -13.21 -17.03 15.02
C VAL A 480 -11.73 -16.92 14.67
N GLN A 481 -11.29 -17.44 13.52
CA GLN A 481 -9.93 -17.24 13.00
C GLN A 481 -9.74 -15.79 12.53
N LEU A 482 -8.66 -15.14 12.99
CA LEU A 482 -8.39 -13.71 12.76
C LEU A 482 -7.04 -13.51 12.03
N PRO A 483 -6.93 -12.58 11.06
CA PRO A 483 -5.70 -12.34 10.31
C PRO A 483 -4.57 -11.77 11.19
N SER A 484 -3.32 -11.93 10.75
CA SER A 484 -2.12 -11.41 11.43
C SER A 484 -2.04 -9.88 11.46
N THR A 485 -2.72 -9.22 10.53
CA THR A 485 -2.81 -7.76 10.41
C THR A 485 -3.90 -7.13 11.28
N LEU A 486 -4.64 -7.91 12.09
CA LEU A 486 -5.85 -7.47 12.82
C LEU A 486 -5.72 -6.12 13.54
N VAL A 487 -4.63 -5.86 14.26
CA VAL A 487 -4.41 -4.62 15.03
C VAL A 487 -4.09 -3.43 14.13
N PHE A 488 -3.55 -3.67 12.94
CA PHE A 488 -3.29 -2.65 11.93
C PHE A 488 -4.57 -2.34 11.12
N ASP A 489 -5.34 -3.38 10.84
CA ASP A 489 -6.57 -3.37 10.05
C ASP A 489 -7.76 -2.81 10.83
N TYR A 490 -7.83 -3.08 12.12
CA TYR A 490 -8.89 -2.64 13.03
C TYR A 490 -8.24 -2.01 14.26
N PRO A 491 -7.83 -0.74 14.17
CA PRO A 491 -6.87 -0.12 15.08
C PRO A 491 -7.44 0.33 16.42
N THR A 492 -8.74 0.13 16.67
CA THR A 492 -9.41 0.46 17.93
C THR A 492 -10.25 -0.71 18.43
N THR A 493 -10.56 -0.74 19.73
CA THR A 493 -11.41 -1.79 20.31
C THR A 493 -12.82 -1.81 19.70
N ALA A 494 -13.36 -0.64 19.34
CA ALA A 494 -14.64 -0.51 18.65
C ALA A 494 -14.59 -1.12 17.24
N ALA A 495 -13.52 -0.88 16.49
CA ALA A 495 -13.34 -1.43 15.13
C ALA A 495 -13.23 -2.96 15.14
N VAL A 496 -12.46 -3.53 16.08
CA VAL A 496 -12.34 -4.98 16.25
C VAL A 496 -13.68 -5.61 16.66
N ALA A 497 -14.43 -4.97 17.55
CA ALA A 497 -15.75 -5.44 17.95
C ALA A 497 -16.75 -5.45 16.78
N GLY A 498 -16.69 -4.41 15.92
CA GLY A 498 -17.45 -4.37 14.67
C GLY A 498 -17.11 -5.51 13.71
N PHE A 499 -15.81 -5.83 13.57
CA PHE A 499 -15.33 -6.94 12.74
C PHE A 499 -15.72 -8.32 13.29
N LEU A 500 -15.63 -8.54 14.60
CA LEU A 500 -16.03 -9.82 15.21
C LEU A 500 -17.53 -10.08 15.06
N ARG A 501 -18.37 -9.03 15.11
CA ARG A 501 -19.81 -9.16 14.89
C ARG A 501 -20.12 -9.78 13.53
N THR A 502 -19.46 -9.34 12.46
CA THR A 502 -19.71 -9.85 11.10
C THR A 502 -19.25 -11.30 10.93
N ARG A 503 -18.27 -11.76 11.71
CA ARG A 503 -17.75 -13.13 11.67
C ARG A 503 -18.52 -14.12 12.56
N VAL A 504 -19.05 -13.68 13.70
CA VAL A 504 -19.77 -14.54 14.67
C VAL A 504 -21.18 -14.92 14.20
N ASP A 505 -21.85 -14.07 13.42
CA ASP A 505 -23.19 -14.32 12.85
C ASP A 505 -23.20 -15.44 11.79
N GLY A 506 -22.03 -15.91 11.32
CA GLY A 506 -21.95 -16.91 10.24
C GLY A 506 -22.49 -16.41 8.90
N SER A 507 -22.98 -15.17 8.84
CA SER A 507 -23.10 -14.43 7.60
C SER A 507 -21.70 -14.30 7.03
N ALA A 508 -21.43 -14.90 5.86
CA ALA A 508 -20.41 -14.36 4.96
C ALA A 508 -20.52 -12.83 4.99
N PRO A 509 -19.39 -12.06 4.99
CA PRO A 509 -19.40 -10.62 5.23
C PRO A 509 -20.62 -10.07 4.54
N THR A 510 -21.60 -9.58 5.33
CA THR A 510 -22.82 -9.05 4.76
C THR A 510 -22.33 -8.05 3.73
N ARG A 511 -22.49 -8.41 2.46
CA ARG A 511 -22.24 -7.55 1.30
C ARG A 511 -22.66 -6.17 1.78
N PRO A 512 -21.75 -5.18 1.82
CA PRO A 512 -22.00 -3.92 2.50
C PRO A 512 -23.41 -3.50 2.13
N ALA A 513 -24.28 -3.33 3.15
CA ALA A 513 -25.71 -3.15 2.99
C ALA A 513 -25.93 -2.28 1.75
N PRO A 514 -26.74 -2.71 0.76
CA PRO A 514 -26.73 -2.11 -0.57
C PRO A 514 -26.79 -0.61 -0.40
N VAL A 515 -25.65 0.04 -0.64
CA VAL A 515 -25.54 1.48 -0.52
C VAL A 515 -26.51 1.94 -1.60
N ARG A 516 -27.67 2.43 -1.16
CA ARG A 516 -28.72 2.85 -2.09
C ARG A 516 -28.09 3.91 -2.98
N ALA A 517 -27.87 3.57 -4.23
CA ALA A 517 -27.59 4.53 -5.27
C ALA A 517 -28.65 5.64 -5.15
N ARG A 518 -28.22 6.89 -4.99
CA ARG A 518 -29.14 8.01 -5.22
C ARG A 518 -29.53 7.94 -6.68
N ALA A 519 -30.83 7.90 -6.96
CA ALA A 519 -31.42 7.64 -8.29
C ALA A 519 -31.13 8.69 -9.39
N GLY A 520 -30.14 9.57 -9.19
CA GLY A 520 -29.55 10.43 -10.23
C GLY A 520 -28.06 10.14 -10.50
N ALA A 521 -27.49 9.09 -9.89
CA ALA A 521 -26.05 8.79 -9.85
C ALA A 521 -25.56 7.77 -10.90
N ASP A 522 -26.46 7.24 -11.75
CA ASP A 522 -26.17 6.14 -12.66
C ASP A 522 -25.60 6.58 -14.02
N GLU A 523 -25.46 7.89 -14.27
CA GLU A 523 -24.86 8.41 -15.51
C GLU A 523 -23.35 8.03 -15.58
N PRO A 524 -22.92 7.26 -16.59
CA PRO A 524 -21.51 6.97 -16.82
C PRO A 524 -20.78 8.23 -17.32
N ILE A 525 -19.52 8.39 -16.93
CA ILE A 525 -18.70 9.53 -17.36
C ILE A 525 -17.72 9.07 -18.44
N ALA A 526 -17.74 9.70 -19.60
CA ALA A 526 -16.85 9.42 -20.70
C ALA A 526 -15.51 10.15 -20.50
N ILE A 527 -14.40 9.44 -20.70
CA ILE A 527 -13.10 10.04 -20.95
C ILE A 527 -13.06 10.35 -22.45
N VAL A 528 -13.13 11.62 -22.81
CA VAL A 528 -13.21 12.08 -24.21
C VAL A 528 -11.86 12.52 -24.77
N GLY A 529 -10.89 12.84 -23.91
CA GLY A 529 -9.52 13.13 -24.29
C GLY A 529 -8.56 13.00 -23.11
N MET A 530 -7.27 12.85 -23.39
CA MET A 530 -6.23 12.74 -22.37
C MET A 530 -4.87 13.26 -22.85
N SER A 531 -4.05 13.72 -21.91
CA SER A 531 -2.66 14.12 -22.15
C SER A 531 -1.80 13.81 -20.94
N CYS A 532 -0.49 13.70 -21.13
CA CYS A 532 0.44 13.51 -20.02
C CYS A 532 1.89 13.91 -20.34
N ARG A 533 2.66 14.17 -19.29
CA ARG A 533 4.14 14.12 -19.30
C ARG A 533 4.61 13.18 -18.19
N TYR A 534 5.48 12.24 -18.52
CA TYR A 534 6.04 11.28 -17.55
C TYR A 534 7.54 11.04 -17.80
N PRO A 535 8.27 10.47 -16.83
CA PRO A 535 9.68 10.12 -16.97
C PRO A 535 9.95 9.24 -18.19
N GLY A 536 11.19 9.27 -18.69
CA GLY A 536 11.58 8.55 -19.91
C GLY A 536 11.31 9.31 -21.21
N GLY A 537 11.06 10.62 -21.14
CA GLY A 537 10.77 11.44 -22.31
C GLY A 537 9.36 11.22 -22.88
N VAL A 538 8.42 10.83 -22.02
CA VAL A 538 7.02 10.62 -22.40
C VAL A 538 6.32 11.96 -22.43
N ASP A 539 5.90 12.37 -23.63
CA ASP A 539 5.19 13.62 -23.86
C ASP A 539 3.70 13.44 -24.22
N ASN A 540 3.22 12.22 -24.40
CA ASN A 540 1.81 11.94 -24.65
C ASN A 540 1.41 10.50 -24.28
N PRO A 541 0.10 10.18 -24.22
CA PRO A 541 -0.38 8.85 -23.83
C PRO A 541 0.12 7.69 -24.71
N ASP A 542 0.32 7.92 -26.02
CA ASP A 542 0.82 6.87 -26.93
C ASP A 542 2.30 6.55 -26.65
N GLN A 543 3.12 7.57 -26.35
CA GLN A 543 4.50 7.35 -25.90
C GLN A 543 4.57 6.69 -24.51
N LEU A 544 3.63 6.99 -23.61
CA LEU A 544 3.52 6.27 -22.34
C LEU A 544 3.26 4.78 -22.58
N TRP A 545 2.37 4.47 -23.53
CA TRP A 545 2.10 3.10 -23.92
C TRP A 545 3.33 2.40 -24.50
N ASP A 546 4.04 3.04 -25.43
CA ASP A 546 5.28 2.49 -26.03
C ASP A 546 6.34 2.19 -24.96
N LEU A 547 6.47 3.05 -23.94
CA LEU A 547 7.37 2.85 -22.79
C LEU A 547 6.97 1.61 -21.97
N ILE A 548 5.68 1.48 -21.66
CA ILE A 548 5.12 0.39 -20.85
C ILE A 548 5.20 -0.94 -21.59
N ASP A 549 4.77 -0.99 -22.85
CA ASP A 549 4.79 -2.18 -23.70
C ASP A 549 6.24 -2.62 -23.99
N GLY A 550 7.13 -1.65 -24.19
CA GLY A 550 8.57 -1.87 -24.32
C GLY A 550 9.27 -2.32 -23.03
N ARG A 551 8.54 -2.45 -21.90
CA ARG A 551 9.06 -2.83 -20.57
C ARG A 551 10.22 -1.94 -20.11
N VAL A 552 10.16 -0.64 -20.43
CA VAL A 552 11.22 0.31 -20.11
C VAL A 552 11.12 0.74 -18.64
N ASP A 553 12.26 0.71 -17.96
CA ASP A 553 12.51 1.35 -16.67
C ASP A 553 12.99 2.78 -16.92
N ALA A 554 12.19 3.77 -16.51
CA ALA A 554 12.40 5.19 -16.75
C ALA A 554 13.09 5.91 -15.57
N ILE A 555 13.65 5.16 -14.62
CA ILE A 555 14.41 5.71 -13.51
C ILE A 555 15.78 6.17 -14.00
N THR A 556 16.13 7.43 -13.69
CA THR A 556 17.39 8.07 -14.08
C THR A 556 18.09 8.69 -12.88
N PRO A 557 19.38 9.06 -13.00
CA PRO A 557 20.01 9.93 -12.01
C PRO A 557 19.27 11.25 -11.83
N ILE A 558 19.35 11.83 -10.63
CA ILE A 558 18.79 13.16 -10.32
C ILE A 558 19.37 14.22 -11.29
N PRO A 559 18.53 15.09 -11.92
CA PRO A 559 18.99 16.09 -12.87
C PRO A 559 19.92 17.15 -12.23
N GLY A 560 21.00 17.50 -12.94
CA GLY A 560 21.98 18.51 -12.50
C GLY A 560 21.58 19.96 -12.79
N ASP A 561 20.44 20.19 -13.43
CA ASP A 561 19.96 21.51 -13.89
C ASP A 561 18.95 22.17 -12.93
N ARG A 562 18.68 21.56 -11.77
CA ARG A 562 17.74 22.06 -10.75
C ARG A 562 18.37 22.98 -9.70
N GLY A 563 19.68 23.23 -9.80
CA GLY A 563 20.43 24.03 -8.82
C GLY A 563 20.68 23.32 -7.48
N TRP A 564 20.53 21.99 -7.43
CA TRP A 564 20.78 21.19 -6.24
C TRP A 564 22.27 20.82 -6.13
N ASP A 565 22.87 20.97 -4.95
CA ASP A 565 24.25 20.51 -4.69
C ASP A 565 24.27 18.99 -4.49
N LEU A 566 24.27 18.22 -5.58
CA LEU A 566 24.16 16.76 -5.53
C LEU A 566 25.36 16.08 -4.83
N ASP A 567 26.53 16.72 -4.84
CA ASP A 567 27.73 16.19 -4.19
C ASP A 567 27.64 16.33 -2.67
N ASP A 568 27.15 17.48 -2.16
CA ASP A 568 26.86 17.62 -0.74
C ASP A 568 25.64 16.79 -0.33
N LEU A 569 24.58 16.75 -1.13
CA LEU A 569 23.31 16.11 -0.74
C LEU A 569 23.44 14.60 -0.49
N TYR A 570 24.36 13.91 -1.16
CA TYR A 570 24.43 12.46 -1.09
C TYR A 570 25.29 11.93 0.06
N ASP A 571 24.76 10.95 0.81
CA ASP A 571 25.52 10.12 1.74
C ASP A 571 24.97 8.68 1.71
N ALA A 572 25.85 7.69 1.51
CA ALA A 572 25.45 6.29 1.40
C ALA A 572 24.91 5.71 2.72
N GLU A 573 25.17 6.36 3.86
CA GLU A 573 24.65 5.97 5.16
C GLU A 573 23.22 6.50 5.36
N PRO A 574 22.19 5.62 5.43
CA PRO A 574 20.81 6.05 5.60
C PRO A 574 20.55 6.69 6.97
N GLY A 575 19.67 7.70 7.02
CA GLY A 575 19.23 8.33 8.27
C GLY A 575 19.96 9.62 8.65
N LYS A 576 20.98 10.06 7.89
CA LYS A 576 21.69 11.31 8.18
C LYS A 576 20.82 12.55 7.88
N PRO A 577 20.74 13.53 8.81
CA PRO A 577 19.99 14.76 8.59
C PRO A 577 20.45 15.53 7.34
N GLY A 578 19.50 15.91 6.48
CA GLY A 578 19.77 16.70 5.27
C GLY A 578 20.47 15.93 4.13
N LYS A 579 20.71 14.63 4.27
CA LYS A 579 21.35 13.81 3.24
C LYS A 579 20.36 12.84 2.58
N ILE A 580 20.67 12.45 1.35
CA ILE A 580 19.94 11.45 0.57
C ILE A 580 20.84 10.23 0.33
N TYR A 581 20.30 9.02 0.45
CA TYR A 581 21.07 7.79 0.20
C TYR A 581 20.81 7.16 -1.16
N THR A 582 19.86 7.70 -1.93
CA THR A 582 19.64 7.34 -3.33
C THR A 582 19.98 8.51 -4.24
N ARG A 583 20.49 8.22 -5.44
CA ARG A 583 20.79 9.20 -6.49
C ARG A 583 19.86 9.09 -7.70
N GLU A 584 18.84 8.24 -7.60
CA GLU A 584 17.98 7.87 -8.73
C GLU A 584 16.50 8.20 -8.43
N GLY A 585 15.74 8.50 -9.49
CA GLY A 585 14.31 8.75 -9.45
C GLY A 585 13.74 8.97 -10.85
N GLY A 586 12.43 9.19 -10.97
CA GLY A 586 11.79 9.50 -12.26
C GLY A 586 11.63 11.00 -12.46
N PHE A 587 12.28 11.59 -13.48
CA PHE A 587 12.27 13.04 -13.64
C PHE A 587 11.74 13.49 -15.01
N LEU A 588 11.10 14.66 -15.02
CA LEU A 588 10.80 15.41 -16.23
C LEU A 588 12.01 16.30 -16.54
N HIS A 589 12.88 15.86 -17.45
CA HIS A 589 14.10 16.61 -17.77
C HIS A 589 13.82 18.00 -18.36
N ALA A 590 12.70 18.17 -19.07
CA ALA A 590 12.28 19.43 -19.66
C ALA A 590 11.29 20.22 -18.78
N ALA A 591 11.21 19.97 -17.46
CA ALA A 591 10.22 20.65 -16.60
C ALA A 591 10.39 22.18 -16.53
N GLY A 592 11.56 22.70 -16.89
CA GLY A 592 11.84 24.14 -16.99
C GLY A 592 11.28 24.80 -18.25
N ASP A 593 11.01 24.03 -19.31
CA ASP A 593 10.58 24.54 -20.61
C ASP A 593 9.10 24.94 -20.57
N PHE A 594 8.76 26.02 -21.26
CA PHE A 594 7.39 26.55 -21.34
C PHE A 594 7.27 27.58 -22.49
N ASP A 595 6.14 27.61 -23.19
CA ASP A 595 5.81 28.69 -24.14
C ASP A 595 4.90 29.75 -23.47
N PRO A 596 5.46 30.80 -22.84
CA PRO A 596 4.65 31.79 -22.14
C PRO A 596 3.86 32.69 -23.10
N ALA A 597 4.39 32.97 -24.29
CA ALA A 597 3.73 33.82 -25.27
C ALA A 597 2.44 33.14 -25.78
N PHE A 598 2.43 31.81 -25.85
CA PHE A 598 1.25 31.07 -26.25
C PHE A 598 0.04 31.29 -25.33
N PHE A 599 0.29 31.42 -24.02
CA PHE A 599 -0.75 31.65 -23.02
C PHE A 599 -0.93 33.14 -22.65
N GLY A 600 -0.26 34.06 -23.37
CA GLY A 600 -0.33 35.49 -23.09
C GLY A 600 0.35 35.89 -21.78
N ILE A 601 1.35 35.11 -21.34
CA ILE A 601 2.08 35.29 -20.09
C ILE A 601 3.41 36.01 -20.38
N GLY A 602 3.75 37.01 -19.55
CA GLY A 602 5.01 37.73 -19.68
C GLY A 602 6.21 36.90 -19.19
N PRO A 603 7.42 37.04 -19.77
CA PRO A 603 8.59 36.25 -19.37
C PRO A 603 8.95 36.30 -17.88
N ARG A 604 8.72 37.44 -17.22
CA ARG A 604 8.96 37.60 -15.78
C ARG A 604 7.95 36.85 -14.92
N GLU A 605 6.69 36.80 -15.36
CA GLU A 605 5.67 36.02 -14.67
C GLU A 605 5.96 34.52 -14.86
N ALA A 606 6.30 34.10 -16.08
CA ALA A 606 6.66 32.72 -16.39
C ALA A 606 7.83 32.20 -15.54
N ALA A 607 8.86 33.03 -15.33
CA ALA A 607 9.99 32.69 -14.47
C ALA A 607 9.62 32.58 -12.98
N ALA A 608 8.55 33.24 -12.53
CA ALA A 608 8.03 33.15 -11.16
C ALA A 608 6.98 32.03 -10.99
N MET A 609 6.52 31.42 -12.09
CA MET A 609 5.53 30.36 -12.06
C MET A 609 6.17 29.01 -11.73
N ASP A 610 5.60 28.33 -10.75
CA ASP A 610 5.87 26.92 -10.47
C ASP A 610 5.72 26.11 -11.79
N PRO A 611 6.72 25.28 -12.15
CA PRO A 611 6.63 24.34 -13.28
C PRO A 611 5.31 23.57 -13.35
N GLN A 612 4.72 23.24 -12.20
CA GLN A 612 3.43 22.54 -12.14
C GLN A 612 2.30 23.34 -12.80
N GLN A 613 2.28 24.68 -12.65
CA GLN A 613 1.29 25.54 -13.31
C GLN A 613 1.52 25.59 -14.83
N ARG A 614 2.79 25.61 -15.25
CA ARG A 614 3.18 25.69 -16.67
C ARG A 614 2.81 24.42 -17.42
N LEU A 615 3.23 23.27 -16.90
CA LEU A 615 2.92 21.97 -17.49
C LEU A 615 1.42 21.68 -17.49
N LEU A 616 0.69 22.09 -16.46
CA LEU A 616 -0.75 21.87 -16.43
C LEU A 616 -1.49 22.71 -17.48
N LEU A 617 -1.02 23.93 -17.81
CA LEU A 617 -1.57 24.73 -18.90
C LEU A 617 -1.40 24.05 -20.26
N GLU A 618 -0.20 23.58 -20.56
CA GLU A 618 0.12 22.88 -21.82
C GLU A 618 -0.68 21.59 -21.95
N THR A 619 -0.63 20.73 -20.92
CA THR A 619 -1.34 19.45 -20.94
C THR A 619 -2.86 19.61 -20.94
N SER A 620 -3.41 20.65 -20.32
CA SER A 620 -4.85 20.96 -20.41
C SER A 620 -5.26 21.35 -21.83
N TRP A 621 -4.44 22.14 -22.52
CA TRP A 621 -4.68 22.48 -23.92
C TRP A 621 -4.66 21.22 -24.80
N GLU A 622 -3.66 20.35 -24.60
CA GLU A 622 -3.50 19.13 -25.38
C GLU A 622 -4.60 18.11 -25.14
N ALA A 623 -5.08 17.94 -23.90
CA ALA A 623 -6.19 17.03 -23.59
C ALA A 623 -7.49 17.45 -24.30
N LEU A 624 -7.70 18.76 -24.47
CA LEU A 624 -8.83 19.30 -25.23
C LEU A 624 -8.66 19.08 -26.74
N GLU A 625 -7.45 19.28 -27.28
CA GLU A 625 -7.17 18.97 -28.68
C GLU A 625 -7.30 17.46 -28.99
N ASP A 626 -6.88 16.60 -28.07
CA ASP A 626 -7.07 15.15 -28.13
C ASP A 626 -8.56 14.77 -28.15
N ALA A 627 -9.38 15.47 -27.34
CA ALA A 627 -10.84 15.33 -27.35
C ALA A 627 -11.54 15.89 -28.60
N GLY A 628 -10.79 16.47 -29.55
CA GLY A 628 -11.35 17.17 -30.70
C GLY A 628 -12.17 18.41 -30.32
N ILE A 629 -11.80 19.07 -29.22
CA ILE A 629 -12.40 20.32 -28.74
C ILE A 629 -11.47 21.47 -29.13
N ASP A 630 -12.00 22.50 -29.80
CA ASP A 630 -11.30 23.77 -29.92
C ASP A 630 -11.25 24.45 -28.53
N PRO A 631 -10.07 24.57 -27.90
CA PRO A 631 -9.99 25.13 -26.55
C PRO A 631 -10.46 26.59 -26.48
N THR A 632 -10.39 27.33 -27.59
CA THR A 632 -10.82 28.74 -27.65
C THR A 632 -12.33 28.91 -27.71
N ALA A 633 -13.06 27.86 -28.15
CA ALA A 633 -14.51 27.85 -28.18
C ALA A 633 -15.15 27.63 -26.80
N LEU A 634 -14.37 27.21 -25.80
CA LEU A 634 -14.83 26.99 -24.42
C LEU A 634 -14.92 28.27 -23.58
N ARG A 635 -14.51 29.41 -24.12
CA ARG A 635 -14.51 30.68 -23.40
C ARG A 635 -15.94 31.07 -22.98
N GLY A 636 -16.16 31.29 -21.69
CA GLY A 636 -17.47 31.56 -21.10
C GLY A 636 -18.32 30.31 -20.85
N SER A 637 -17.78 29.10 -21.04
CA SER A 637 -18.48 27.85 -20.73
C SER A 637 -18.39 27.50 -19.23
N ASP A 638 -19.28 26.63 -18.78
CA ASP A 638 -19.30 26.08 -17.42
C ASP A 638 -18.25 24.98 -17.19
N THR A 639 -17.21 24.89 -18.02
CA THR A 639 -16.17 23.86 -17.93
C THR A 639 -15.41 23.96 -16.60
N GLY A 640 -15.33 22.85 -15.85
CA GLY A 640 -14.62 22.79 -14.57
C GLY A 640 -13.16 22.33 -14.68
N VAL A 641 -12.34 22.67 -13.69
CA VAL A 641 -10.93 22.22 -13.56
C VAL A 641 -10.71 21.67 -12.16
N TYR A 642 -10.36 20.39 -12.05
CA TYR A 642 -10.11 19.70 -10.78
C TYR A 642 -8.70 19.11 -10.81
N ALA A 643 -7.78 19.73 -10.07
CA ALA A 643 -6.37 19.39 -10.11
C ALA A 643 -5.88 18.80 -8.78
N GLY A 644 -5.33 17.59 -8.83
CA GLY A 644 -4.52 17.04 -7.75
C GLY A 644 -3.12 17.65 -7.79
N VAL A 645 -2.73 18.34 -6.72
CA VAL A 645 -1.43 19.02 -6.64
C VAL A 645 -0.88 18.82 -5.23
N MET A 646 0.41 18.58 -5.11
CA MET A 646 1.08 18.65 -3.82
C MET A 646 2.39 19.41 -3.91
N TYR A 647 2.84 19.90 -2.76
CA TYR A 647 4.01 20.76 -2.59
C TYR A 647 3.89 22.11 -3.32
N GLN A 648 4.33 23.17 -2.65
CA GLN A 648 4.37 24.54 -3.18
C GLN A 648 5.73 25.15 -2.81
N ASP A 649 6.79 24.37 -3.06
CA ASP A 649 8.14 24.62 -2.58
C ASP A 649 8.95 25.51 -3.54
N TYR A 650 8.58 25.57 -4.83
CA TYR A 650 9.17 26.47 -5.82
C TYR A 650 9.17 27.94 -5.36
N GLY A 651 8.11 28.37 -4.67
CA GLY A 651 8.01 29.74 -4.16
C GLY A 651 9.08 30.12 -3.13
N TYR A 652 9.66 29.14 -2.42
CA TYR A 652 10.74 29.40 -1.46
C TYR A 652 12.09 29.56 -2.14
N THR A 653 12.41 28.74 -3.15
CA THR A 653 13.67 28.85 -3.91
C THR A 653 13.65 30.04 -4.87
N ALA A 654 12.51 30.31 -5.51
CA ALA A 654 12.36 31.44 -6.42
C ALA A 654 12.46 32.80 -5.70
N ARG A 655 12.17 32.87 -4.39
CA ARG A 655 12.33 34.10 -3.59
C ARG A 655 13.78 34.52 -3.43
N ASP A 656 14.68 33.57 -3.21
CA ASP A 656 16.11 33.87 -3.02
C ASP A 656 16.81 34.22 -4.35
N ALA A 657 16.25 33.76 -5.47
CA ALA A 657 16.76 34.01 -6.83
C ALA A 657 16.09 35.20 -7.55
N ALA A 658 15.01 35.76 -7.01
CA ALA A 658 14.24 36.81 -7.67
C ALA A 658 14.89 38.20 -7.50
N ASP A 659 15.23 38.84 -8.63
CA ASP A 659 15.43 40.29 -8.67
C ASP A 659 14.10 41.00 -8.30
N GLY A 660 14.16 42.12 -7.56
CA GLY A 660 13.00 42.81 -6.96
C GLY A 660 11.81 43.19 -7.88
N ALA A 661 11.91 42.98 -9.19
CA ALA A 661 10.81 43.13 -10.15
C ALA A 661 9.91 41.86 -10.30
N ALA A 662 10.37 40.68 -9.85
CA ALA A 662 9.58 39.44 -9.88
C ALA A 662 8.77 39.22 -8.58
N GLU A 663 9.02 40.02 -7.52
CA GLU A 663 8.35 39.93 -6.22
C GLU A 663 6.81 39.95 -6.31
N GLY A 664 6.25 40.69 -7.28
CA GLY A 664 4.80 40.79 -7.47
C GLY A 664 4.11 39.53 -8.04
N TYR A 665 4.86 38.64 -8.69
CA TYR A 665 4.30 37.42 -9.31
C TYR A 665 4.50 36.16 -8.46
N LEU A 666 5.44 36.17 -7.49
CA LEU A 666 5.74 34.98 -6.68
C LEU A 666 4.51 34.48 -5.90
N ALA A 667 3.67 35.38 -5.41
CA ALA A 667 2.47 35.02 -4.67
C ALA A 667 1.47 34.21 -5.51
N THR A 668 1.29 34.55 -6.79
CA THR A 668 0.39 33.81 -7.69
C THR A 668 1.10 32.65 -8.39
N GLY A 669 2.39 32.78 -8.64
CA GLY A 669 3.24 31.78 -9.28
C GLY A 669 3.47 30.53 -8.43
N SER A 670 3.33 30.61 -7.10
CA SER A 670 3.54 29.50 -6.17
C SER A 670 2.32 29.12 -5.32
N ALA A 671 1.14 29.67 -5.63
CA ALA A 671 -0.08 29.36 -4.89
C ALA A 671 -0.80 28.13 -5.48
N GLY A 672 -1.11 27.14 -4.63
CA GLY A 672 -1.76 25.91 -5.07
C GLY A 672 -3.15 26.12 -5.69
N SER A 673 -3.92 27.08 -5.16
CA SER A 673 -5.22 27.46 -5.74
C SER A 673 -5.10 28.07 -7.14
N VAL A 674 -3.95 28.66 -7.48
CA VAL A 674 -3.72 29.25 -8.81
C VAL A 674 -3.42 28.18 -9.85
N VAL A 675 -3.06 26.95 -9.46
CA VAL A 675 -2.79 25.86 -10.42
C VAL A 675 -4.02 25.54 -11.27
N SER A 676 -5.18 25.26 -10.65
CA SER A 676 -6.45 25.07 -11.35
C SER A 676 -7.06 26.39 -11.85
N GLY A 677 -6.94 27.46 -11.04
CA GLY A 677 -7.45 28.79 -11.39
C GLY A 677 -6.80 29.39 -12.64
N ARG A 678 -5.51 29.14 -12.88
CA ARG A 678 -4.79 29.67 -14.04
C ARG A 678 -5.20 28.99 -15.34
N VAL A 679 -5.47 27.68 -15.33
CA VAL A 679 -6.07 26.98 -16.48
C VAL A 679 -7.42 27.60 -16.82
N SER A 680 -8.28 27.79 -15.81
CA SER A 680 -9.58 28.42 -15.99
C SER A 680 -9.45 29.84 -16.53
N TYR A 681 -8.54 30.65 -15.97
CA TYR A 681 -8.29 32.02 -16.43
C TYR A 681 -7.76 32.08 -17.87
N ALA A 682 -6.78 31.25 -18.23
CA ALA A 682 -6.14 31.26 -19.54
C ALA A 682 -7.09 30.82 -20.66
N LEU A 683 -7.93 29.82 -20.39
CA LEU A 683 -8.93 29.31 -21.35
C LEU A 683 -10.28 30.03 -21.25
N GLY A 684 -10.46 30.88 -20.24
CA GLY A 684 -11.70 31.62 -19.94
C GLY A 684 -12.87 30.72 -19.56
N LEU A 685 -12.62 29.71 -18.73
CA LEU A 685 -13.62 28.77 -18.21
C LEU A 685 -14.29 29.36 -16.96
N GLU A 686 -15.59 29.11 -16.79
CA GLU A 686 -16.41 29.67 -15.70
C GLU A 686 -16.99 28.59 -14.76
N GLY A 687 -16.62 27.32 -14.97
CA GLY A 687 -16.95 26.24 -14.04
C GLY A 687 -16.06 26.23 -12.78
N PRO A 688 -16.30 25.28 -11.84
CA PRO A 688 -15.51 25.19 -10.62
C PRO A 688 -14.02 24.94 -10.90
N ALA A 689 -13.14 25.72 -10.28
CA ALA A 689 -11.69 25.54 -10.31
C ALA A 689 -11.19 25.11 -8.91
N VAL A 690 -10.84 23.84 -8.76
CA VAL A 690 -10.55 23.22 -7.47
C VAL A 690 -9.17 22.57 -7.51
N THR A 691 -8.33 22.92 -6.53
CA THR A 691 -7.07 22.21 -6.26
C THR A 691 -7.25 21.32 -5.03
N VAL A 692 -6.82 20.07 -5.11
CA VAL A 692 -6.94 19.06 -4.05
C VAL A 692 -5.55 18.55 -3.67
N ASP A 693 -5.30 18.49 -2.36
CA ASP A 693 -4.13 17.80 -1.80
C ASP A 693 -4.60 16.73 -0.81
N THR A 694 -4.55 15.49 -1.26
CA THR A 694 -4.68 14.28 -0.43
C THR A 694 -3.42 13.41 -0.59
N ALA A 695 -2.26 14.07 -0.77
CA ALA A 695 -0.98 13.44 -1.09
C ALA A 695 -1.08 12.52 -2.33
N CYS A 696 -0.66 11.26 -2.23
CA CYS A 696 -0.58 10.33 -3.35
C CYS A 696 -1.93 10.01 -4.02
N SER A 697 -3.06 10.22 -3.33
CA SER A 697 -4.41 9.99 -3.89
C SER A 697 -5.01 11.22 -4.58
N SER A 698 -4.31 12.36 -4.61
CA SER A 698 -4.86 13.66 -5.03
C SER A 698 -5.55 13.65 -6.39
N SER A 699 -4.94 13.05 -7.43
CA SER A 699 -5.57 13.01 -8.76
C SER A 699 -6.83 12.15 -8.82
N LEU A 700 -6.91 11.04 -8.09
CA LEU A 700 -8.14 10.23 -8.07
C LEU A 700 -9.23 10.88 -7.22
N VAL A 701 -8.87 11.62 -6.17
CA VAL A 701 -9.85 12.42 -5.42
C VAL A 701 -10.36 13.57 -6.29
N ALA A 702 -9.47 14.28 -7.00
CA ALA A 702 -9.86 15.30 -7.97
C ALA A 702 -10.78 14.73 -9.07
N LEU A 703 -10.44 13.54 -9.60
CA LEU A 703 -11.28 12.80 -10.55
C LEU A 703 -12.66 12.43 -9.96
N HIS A 704 -12.69 11.97 -8.70
CA HIS A 704 -13.95 11.65 -8.03
C HIS A 704 -14.85 12.89 -7.92
N LEU A 705 -14.30 14.03 -7.49
CA LEU A 705 -15.03 15.30 -7.40
C LEU A 705 -15.53 15.79 -8.77
N ALA A 706 -14.68 15.69 -9.81
CA ALA A 706 -15.05 15.99 -11.19
C ALA A 706 -16.24 15.14 -11.67
N VAL A 707 -16.21 13.83 -11.40
CA VAL A 707 -17.31 12.90 -11.71
C VAL A 707 -18.59 13.30 -10.97
N GLN A 708 -18.50 13.69 -9.69
CA GLN A 708 -19.69 14.16 -8.95
C GLN A 708 -20.25 15.46 -9.54
N ALA A 709 -19.40 16.43 -9.91
CA ALA A 709 -19.84 17.70 -10.48
C ALA A 709 -20.55 17.52 -11.83
N LEU A 710 -20.03 16.64 -12.70
CA LEU A 710 -20.69 16.26 -13.96
C LEU A 710 -22.05 15.59 -13.72
N ARG A 711 -22.15 14.68 -12.74
CA ARG A 711 -23.42 14.01 -12.38
C ARG A 711 -24.43 14.97 -11.75
N ALA A 712 -23.96 15.95 -10.98
CA ALA A 712 -24.80 16.98 -10.38
C ALA A 712 -25.26 18.04 -11.39
N GLY A 713 -24.64 18.11 -12.57
CA GLY A 713 -24.94 19.13 -13.58
C GLY A 713 -24.38 20.51 -13.22
N GLU A 714 -23.39 20.59 -12.33
CA GLU A 714 -22.68 21.84 -12.01
C GLU A 714 -21.77 22.30 -13.16
N THR A 715 -21.43 21.38 -14.06
CA THR A 715 -20.55 21.59 -15.20
C THR A 715 -20.90 20.59 -16.31
N SER A 716 -20.61 20.95 -17.57
CA SER A 716 -20.84 20.10 -18.75
C SER A 716 -19.59 19.37 -19.24
N LEU A 717 -18.40 19.89 -18.94
CA LEU A 717 -17.09 19.36 -19.32
C LEU A 717 -16.11 19.61 -18.17
N VAL A 718 -15.25 18.64 -17.85
CA VAL A 718 -14.25 18.81 -16.79
C VAL A 718 -12.86 18.38 -17.23
N LEU A 719 -11.86 19.18 -16.86
CA LEU A 719 -10.46 18.79 -16.86
C LEU A 719 -10.09 18.25 -15.48
N ALA A 720 -10.01 16.93 -15.34
CA ALA A 720 -9.54 16.26 -14.14
C ALA A 720 -8.06 15.92 -14.28
N SER A 721 -7.22 16.36 -13.36
CA SER A 721 -5.77 16.28 -13.52
C SER A 721 -5.01 15.94 -12.24
N GLY A 722 -3.75 15.58 -12.41
CA GLY A 722 -2.76 15.51 -11.35
C GLY A 722 -1.41 15.98 -11.85
N VAL A 723 -0.70 16.79 -11.08
CA VAL A 723 0.62 17.30 -11.44
C VAL A 723 1.57 17.27 -10.24
N THR A 724 2.83 16.99 -10.52
CA THR A 724 3.92 16.97 -9.56
C THR A 724 5.23 17.28 -10.27
N VAL A 725 5.93 18.30 -9.80
CA VAL A 725 7.33 18.59 -10.15
C VAL A 725 8.07 18.88 -8.86
N MET A 726 9.20 18.22 -8.65
CA MET A 726 10.03 18.37 -7.45
C MET A 726 11.01 19.54 -7.68
N SER A 727 10.70 20.69 -7.09
CA SER A 727 11.57 21.88 -7.22
C SER A 727 12.72 21.86 -6.21
N THR A 728 12.59 21.12 -5.11
CA THR A 728 13.59 20.98 -4.05
C THR A 728 13.87 19.51 -3.72
N PRO A 729 15.04 19.18 -3.13
CA PRO A 729 15.36 17.80 -2.72
C PRO A 729 14.70 17.40 -1.38
N LEU A 730 13.87 18.25 -0.78
CA LEU A 730 13.34 18.07 0.58
C LEU A 730 12.65 16.72 0.78
N LEU A 731 11.87 16.28 -0.21
CA LEU A 731 11.15 15.00 -0.11
C LEU A 731 12.11 13.81 -0.07
N PHE A 732 13.18 13.84 -0.89
CA PHE A 732 14.22 12.81 -0.85
C PHE A 732 14.95 12.81 0.50
N GLN A 733 15.23 13.97 1.08
CA GLN A 733 15.88 14.09 2.40
C GLN A 733 15.00 13.52 3.52
N GLU A 734 13.71 13.88 3.55
CA GLU A 734 12.79 13.42 4.60
C GLU A 734 12.55 11.91 4.55
N PHE A 735 12.38 11.34 3.35
CA PHE A 735 12.19 9.90 3.19
C PHE A 735 13.50 9.11 3.32
N SER A 736 14.65 9.73 3.04
CA SER A 736 15.95 9.15 3.36
C SER A 736 16.18 9.04 4.86
N ARG A 737 15.73 10.04 5.63
CA ARG A 737 15.78 9.99 7.10
C ARG A 737 14.94 8.85 7.67
N GLN A 738 13.79 8.57 7.06
CA GLN A 738 12.86 7.51 7.46
C GLN A 738 13.24 6.13 6.92
N ARG A 739 14.29 6.01 6.09
CA ARG A 739 14.67 4.76 5.39
C ARG A 739 13.53 4.20 4.54
N ALA A 740 12.74 5.08 3.94
CA ALA A 740 11.53 4.74 3.20
C ALA A 740 11.74 4.72 1.67
N LEU A 741 12.86 5.24 1.17
CA LEU A 741 13.22 5.18 -0.25
C LEU A 741 13.84 3.84 -0.62
N SER A 742 13.54 3.36 -1.82
CA SER A 742 14.32 2.28 -2.40
C SER A 742 15.78 2.73 -2.63
N PRO A 743 16.79 1.99 -2.16
CA PRO A 743 18.20 2.32 -2.41
C PRO A 743 18.58 2.39 -3.90
N ASP A 744 17.93 1.59 -4.75
CA ASP A 744 18.14 1.59 -6.20
C ASP A 744 17.12 2.46 -6.95
N GLY A 745 16.32 3.26 -6.24
CA GLY A 745 15.39 4.19 -6.85
C GLY A 745 14.30 3.52 -7.70
N ARG A 746 13.95 2.25 -7.47
CA ARG A 746 12.87 1.54 -8.18
C ARG A 746 11.72 1.13 -7.26
N CYS A 747 10.49 1.26 -7.75
CA CYS A 747 9.30 0.71 -7.08
C CYS A 747 9.10 -0.76 -7.50
N LYS A 748 9.52 -1.70 -6.65
CA LYS A 748 9.43 -3.15 -6.90
C LYS A 748 8.09 -3.72 -6.42
N ALA A 749 7.00 -3.20 -6.99
CA ALA A 749 5.64 -3.44 -6.52
C ALA A 749 5.30 -4.94 -6.41
N PHE A 750 4.92 -5.37 -5.20
CA PHE A 750 4.54 -6.73 -4.81
C PHE A 750 5.63 -7.80 -4.97
N ALA A 751 6.88 -7.40 -5.23
CA ALA A 751 8.01 -8.31 -5.31
C ALA A 751 8.54 -8.68 -3.91
N SER A 752 9.23 -9.82 -3.80
CA SER A 752 9.98 -10.18 -2.59
C SER A 752 11.10 -9.20 -2.26
N ALA A 753 11.62 -8.50 -3.27
CA ALA A 753 12.68 -7.51 -3.16
C ALA A 753 12.18 -6.09 -2.85
N ALA A 754 10.88 -5.89 -2.56
CA ALA A 754 10.30 -4.60 -2.24
C ALA A 754 10.95 -3.96 -0.99
N ASP A 755 11.68 -2.86 -1.21
CA ASP A 755 12.57 -2.22 -0.24
C ASP A 755 12.35 -0.69 -0.11
N GLY A 756 11.27 -0.15 -0.69
CA GLY A 756 10.89 1.25 -0.53
C GLY A 756 10.30 1.89 -1.78
N VAL A 757 9.96 3.17 -1.66
CA VAL A 757 9.41 3.96 -2.76
C VAL A 757 10.50 4.62 -3.59
N ALA A 758 10.27 4.74 -4.89
CA ALA A 758 11.03 5.61 -5.78
C ALA A 758 10.21 6.84 -6.12
N TRP A 759 10.73 8.04 -5.87
CA TRP A 759 10.01 9.27 -6.21
C TRP A 759 10.13 9.63 -7.67
N ALA A 760 9.03 10.13 -8.22
CA ALA A 760 9.00 10.61 -9.59
C ALA A 760 8.13 11.86 -9.77
N GLU A 761 8.37 12.56 -10.87
CA GLU A 761 7.59 13.71 -11.37
C GLU A 761 6.59 13.25 -12.43
N GLY A 762 5.54 14.04 -12.68
CA GLY A 762 4.61 13.74 -13.76
C GLY A 762 3.41 14.66 -13.80
N VAL A 763 2.73 14.68 -14.94
CA VAL A 763 1.42 15.31 -15.12
C VAL A 763 0.52 14.44 -15.97
N GLY A 764 -0.75 14.35 -15.60
CA GLY A 764 -1.78 13.72 -16.41
C GLY A 764 -3.07 14.54 -16.35
N VAL A 765 -3.75 14.66 -17.49
CA VAL A 765 -5.03 15.38 -17.62
C VAL A 765 -6.02 14.51 -18.39
N LEU A 766 -7.26 14.47 -17.90
CA LEU A 766 -8.40 13.81 -18.54
C LEU A 766 -9.47 14.87 -18.82
N ALA A 767 -9.96 14.92 -20.06
CA ALA A 767 -11.16 15.65 -20.43
C ALA A 767 -12.38 14.73 -20.29
N LEU A 768 -13.38 15.16 -19.52
CA LEU A 768 -14.51 14.33 -19.10
C LEU A 768 -15.84 14.99 -19.44
N GLU A 769 -16.76 14.23 -20.03
CA GLU A 769 -18.17 14.61 -20.22
C GLU A 769 -19.07 13.50 -19.65
N ARG A 770 -20.35 13.80 -19.41
CA ARG A 770 -21.36 12.73 -19.27
C ARG A 770 -21.37 11.92 -20.57
N LEU A 771 -21.48 10.59 -20.49
CA LEU A 771 -21.45 9.74 -21.69
C LEU A 771 -22.55 10.13 -22.70
N SER A 772 -23.74 10.48 -22.21
CA SER A 772 -24.83 10.98 -23.05
C SER A 772 -24.50 12.31 -23.74
N ASP A 773 -23.74 13.19 -23.10
CA ASP A 773 -23.29 14.45 -23.68
C ASP A 773 -22.20 14.20 -24.73
N ALA A 774 -21.22 13.36 -24.43
CA ALA A 774 -20.18 12.96 -25.37
C ALA A 774 -20.79 12.39 -26.66
N GLN A 775 -21.77 11.50 -26.53
CA GLN A 775 -22.50 10.94 -27.67
C GLN A 775 -23.31 11.99 -28.44
N ARG A 776 -24.02 12.88 -27.73
CA ARG A 776 -24.78 13.98 -28.36
C ARG A 776 -23.87 14.93 -29.13
N ASN A 777 -22.69 15.20 -28.58
CA ASN A 777 -21.69 16.10 -29.14
C ASN A 777 -20.83 15.43 -30.23
N GLY A 778 -21.01 14.12 -30.48
CA GLY A 778 -20.20 13.37 -31.44
C GLY A 778 -18.74 13.23 -31.03
N ARG A 779 -18.46 13.25 -29.71
CA ARG A 779 -17.11 13.13 -29.16
C ARG A 779 -16.60 11.68 -29.25
N PRO A 780 -15.29 11.49 -29.50
CA PRO A 780 -14.67 10.19 -29.26
C PRO A 780 -14.79 9.82 -27.77
N VAL A 781 -15.05 8.54 -27.48
CA VAL A 781 -15.05 8.01 -26.11
C VAL A 781 -13.89 7.03 -26.01
N LEU A 782 -12.89 7.36 -25.21
CA LEU A 782 -11.67 6.55 -25.03
C LEU A 782 -11.92 5.41 -24.05
N ALA A 783 -12.64 5.71 -22.96
CA ALA A 783 -13.11 4.76 -21.96
C ALA A 783 -14.24 5.41 -21.12
N VAL A 784 -14.84 4.63 -20.22
CA VAL A 784 -15.93 5.07 -19.36
C VAL A 784 -15.57 4.87 -17.89
N ILE A 785 -15.73 5.90 -17.08
CA ILE A 785 -15.70 5.81 -15.62
C ILE A 785 -17.11 5.41 -15.15
N ARG A 786 -17.24 4.17 -14.69
CA ARG A 786 -18.51 3.61 -14.23
C ARG A 786 -18.84 4.02 -12.80
N GLY A 787 -17.84 4.03 -11.95
CA GLY A 787 -18.00 4.44 -10.56
C GLY A 787 -16.66 4.75 -9.91
N SER A 788 -16.72 5.54 -8.86
CA SER A 788 -15.56 5.83 -8.02
C SER A 788 -16.01 6.01 -6.58
N ALA A 789 -15.08 5.81 -5.65
CA ALA A 789 -15.30 6.06 -4.24
C ALA A 789 -14.03 6.61 -3.60
N ILE A 790 -14.23 7.38 -2.54
CA ILE A 790 -13.17 7.84 -1.64
C ILE A 790 -13.57 7.50 -0.20
N ASN A 791 -12.59 7.20 0.66
CA ASN A 791 -12.80 7.07 2.10
C ASN A 791 -11.54 7.48 2.88
N GLN A 792 -11.54 7.21 4.18
CA GLN A 792 -10.44 7.48 5.09
C GLN A 792 -10.09 6.22 5.89
N ASP A 793 -8.80 6.02 6.12
CA ASP A 793 -8.24 5.00 7.01
C ASP A 793 -8.67 5.21 8.46
N GLY A 794 -8.95 6.47 8.83
CA GLY A 794 -9.39 6.83 10.16
C GLY A 794 -8.28 6.67 11.19
N ALA A 795 -8.59 6.09 12.34
CA ALA A 795 -7.66 5.95 13.47
C ALA A 795 -6.64 4.82 13.26
N SER A 796 -5.92 4.77 12.14
CA SER A 796 -4.95 3.70 11.79
C SER A 796 -3.75 3.59 12.76
N ASN A 797 -2.91 2.58 12.57
CA ASN A 797 -1.78 2.25 13.45
C ASN A 797 -0.56 3.19 13.27
N GLY A 798 -0.83 4.50 13.24
CA GLY A 798 0.09 5.57 12.86
C GLY A 798 -0.46 6.33 11.65
N LEU A 799 -0.33 7.66 11.66
CA LEU A 799 -0.91 8.55 10.64
C LEU A 799 -0.58 8.15 9.20
N THR A 800 0.62 7.60 8.98
CA THR A 800 1.14 7.23 7.65
C THR A 800 1.01 5.74 7.33
N ALA A 801 0.48 4.93 8.26
CA ALA A 801 0.30 3.50 8.08
C ALA A 801 -1.02 3.22 7.33
N PRO A 802 -0.99 2.46 6.22
CA PRO A 802 -2.19 2.13 5.46
C PRO A 802 -3.10 1.15 6.23
N ASN A 803 -4.39 1.12 5.89
CA ASN A 803 -5.38 0.26 6.55
C ASN A 803 -6.13 -0.66 5.56
N GLY A 804 -5.89 -1.97 5.63
CA GLY A 804 -6.47 -2.97 4.70
C GLY A 804 -8.00 -2.94 4.60
N PRO A 805 -8.76 -2.94 5.72
CA PRO A 805 -10.22 -2.89 5.68
C PRO A 805 -10.78 -1.60 5.10
N SER A 806 -10.07 -0.47 5.22
CA SER A 806 -10.48 0.77 4.56
C SER A 806 -10.29 0.66 3.05
N GLN A 807 -9.22 0.02 2.58
CA GLN A 807 -9.02 -0.28 1.16
C GLN A 807 -10.11 -1.23 0.62
N GLU A 808 -10.45 -2.30 1.35
CA GLU A 808 -11.57 -3.18 0.99
C GLU A 808 -12.90 -2.43 0.89
N ARG A 809 -13.18 -1.54 1.85
CA ARG A 809 -14.42 -0.73 1.86
C ARG A 809 -14.49 0.23 0.69
N VAL A 810 -13.40 0.92 0.34
CA VAL A 810 -13.43 1.86 -0.80
C VAL A 810 -13.61 1.12 -2.11
N ILE A 811 -12.99 -0.05 -2.26
CA ILE A 811 -13.19 -0.93 -3.43
C ILE A 811 -14.66 -1.35 -3.51
N ALA A 812 -15.23 -1.88 -2.42
CA ALA A 812 -16.61 -2.33 -2.39
C ALA A 812 -17.60 -1.18 -2.68
N GLN A 813 -17.32 0.03 -2.19
CA GLN A 813 -18.12 1.21 -2.46
C GLN A 813 -18.02 1.66 -3.92
N ALA A 814 -16.83 1.61 -4.53
CA ALA A 814 -16.64 1.96 -5.94
C ALA A 814 -17.37 0.96 -6.86
N LEU A 815 -17.30 -0.34 -6.56
CA LEU A 815 -18.07 -1.39 -7.24
C LEU A 815 -19.58 -1.17 -7.12
N ALA A 816 -20.06 -0.85 -5.91
CA ALA A 816 -21.46 -0.52 -5.68
C ALA A 816 -21.90 0.72 -6.46
N ASN A 817 -21.08 1.78 -6.47
CA ASN A 817 -21.34 3.02 -7.22
C ASN A 817 -21.31 2.79 -8.75
N ALA A 818 -20.57 1.78 -9.22
CA ALA A 818 -20.51 1.39 -10.62
C ALA A 818 -21.65 0.44 -11.05
N GLY A 819 -22.34 -0.17 -10.08
CA GLY A 819 -23.34 -1.20 -10.32
C GLY A 819 -22.75 -2.50 -10.88
N VAL A 820 -21.47 -2.80 -10.58
CA VAL A 820 -20.77 -3.99 -11.07
C VAL A 820 -20.34 -4.90 -9.92
N SER A 821 -20.29 -6.21 -10.17
CA SER A 821 -19.73 -7.17 -9.21
C SER A 821 -18.21 -7.24 -9.28
N ALA A 822 -17.57 -7.73 -8.21
CA ALA A 822 -16.12 -7.88 -8.17
C ALA A 822 -15.60 -8.83 -9.27
N ALA A 823 -16.34 -9.92 -9.56
CA ALA A 823 -16.02 -10.90 -10.58
C ALA A 823 -15.98 -10.32 -12.01
N GLU A 824 -16.64 -9.18 -12.23
CA GLU A 824 -16.70 -8.51 -13.53
C GLU A 824 -15.52 -7.57 -13.82
N VAL A 825 -14.65 -7.31 -12.83
CA VAL A 825 -13.42 -6.53 -13.01
C VAL A 825 -12.27 -7.47 -13.35
N ASP A 826 -11.56 -7.21 -14.44
CA ASP A 826 -10.53 -8.10 -14.99
C ASP A 826 -9.15 -7.87 -14.39
N ALA A 827 -8.83 -6.61 -14.16
CA ALA A 827 -7.53 -6.18 -13.71
C ALA A 827 -7.61 -5.01 -12.73
N VAL A 828 -6.59 -4.84 -11.90
CA VAL A 828 -6.40 -3.65 -11.06
C VAL A 828 -5.02 -3.07 -11.31
N GLU A 829 -5.01 -1.79 -11.70
CA GLU A 829 -3.85 -0.92 -11.56
C GLU A 829 -3.78 -0.47 -10.11
N ALA A 830 -2.86 -1.08 -9.38
CA ALA A 830 -2.75 -0.93 -7.94
C ALA A 830 -2.03 0.36 -7.54
N HIS A 831 -2.12 0.74 -6.27
CA HIS A 831 -1.27 1.76 -5.71
C HIS A 831 0.20 1.29 -5.71
N GLY A 832 0.49 0.06 -5.30
CA GLY A 832 1.73 -0.70 -5.54
C GLY A 832 3.01 0.12 -5.51
N THR A 833 3.40 0.58 -4.32
CA THR A 833 4.52 1.50 -4.11
C THR A 833 5.87 0.82 -3.96
N GLY A 834 5.93 -0.51 -3.90
CA GLY A 834 7.18 -1.23 -3.68
C GLY A 834 7.61 -1.21 -2.21
N THR A 835 6.68 -0.94 -1.28
CA THR A 835 6.98 -0.82 0.14
C THR A 835 6.73 -2.14 0.87
N THR A 836 7.65 -2.51 1.77
CA THR A 836 7.58 -3.80 2.50
C THR A 836 6.30 -3.95 3.33
N LEU A 837 5.73 -2.86 3.83
CA LEU A 837 4.48 -2.86 4.61
C LEU A 837 3.22 -2.65 3.75
N GLY A 838 3.27 -1.69 2.81
CA GLY A 838 2.08 -1.28 2.05
C GLY A 838 1.63 -2.30 1.01
N ASP A 839 2.59 -2.92 0.31
CA ASP A 839 2.28 -3.86 -0.77
C ASP A 839 1.54 -5.11 -0.25
N PRO A 840 1.92 -5.73 0.89
CA PRO A 840 1.13 -6.83 1.44
C PRO A 840 -0.28 -6.44 1.89
N ILE A 841 -0.46 -5.24 2.47
CA ILE A 841 -1.75 -4.74 2.91
C ILE A 841 -2.69 -4.55 1.71
N GLU A 842 -2.20 -3.94 0.63
CA GLU A 842 -2.98 -3.76 -0.59
C GLU A 842 -3.31 -5.09 -1.28
N ALA A 843 -2.33 -5.99 -1.41
CA ALA A 843 -2.56 -7.29 -2.04
C ALA A 843 -3.61 -8.11 -1.25
N GLN A 844 -3.58 -8.06 0.08
CA GLN A 844 -4.58 -8.72 0.91
C GLN A 844 -5.97 -8.09 0.76
N ALA A 845 -6.06 -6.75 0.68
CA ALA A 845 -7.33 -6.07 0.43
C ALA A 845 -7.92 -6.45 -0.94
N LEU A 846 -7.08 -6.59 -1.97
CA LEU A 846 -7.51 -7.07 -3.29
C LEU A 846 -7.93 -8.54 -3.28
N LEU A 847 -7.22 -9.41 -2.56
CA LEU A 847 -7.63 -10.82 -2.36
C LEU A 847 -8.99 -10.94 -1.68
N ASN A 848 -9.26 -10.07 -0.69
CA ASN A 848 -10.52 -10.06 0.06
C ASN A 848 -11.67 -9.45 -0.75
N ALA A 849 -11.43 -8.35 -1.47
CA ALA A 849 -12.47 -7.62 -2.19
C ALA A 849 -12.77 -8.20 -3.58
N TYR A 850 -11.72 -8.64 -4.30
CA TYR A 850 -11.83 -9.15 -5.66
C TYR A 850 -11.59 -10.64 -5.77
N GLY A 851 -10.62 -11.20 -5.03
CA GLY A 851 -10.11 -12.56 -5.23
C GLY A 851 -11.06 -13.71 -4.86
N GLN A 852 -12.22 -13.42 -4.28
CA GLN A 852 -13.20 -14.42 -3.85
C GLN A 852 -14.18 -14.81 -4.98
N ASP A 853 -14.63 -16.05 -5.00
CA ASP A 853 -15.67 -16.57 -5.92
C ASP A 853 -15.41 -16.32 -7.42
N ARG A 854 -14.15 -16.38 -7.87
CA ARG A 854 -13.77 -16.16 -9.27
C ARG A 854 -13.36 -17.44 -9.99
N ALA A 855 -13.75 -17.54 -11.27
CA ALA A 855 -13.22 -18.57 -12.18
C ALA A 855 -11.86 -18.18 -12.77
N GLU A 856 -11.68 -16.90 -13.14
CA GLU A 856 -10.41 -16.36 -13.62
C GLU A 856 -9.80 -15.42 -12.58
N PRO A 857 -8.47 -15.51 -12.35
CA PRO A 857 -7.81 -14.65 -11.37
C PRO A 857 -7.84 -13.18 -11.82
N LEU A 858 -8.00 -12.29 -10.85
CA LEU A 858 -7.79 -10.86 -11.05
C LEU A 858 -6.32 -10.61 -11.41
N ARG A 859 -6.06 -9.86 -12.48
CA ARG A 859 -4.71 -9.47 -12.87
C ARG A 859 -4.31 -8.18 -12.15
N ILE A 860 -3.14 -8.13 -11.51
CA ILE A 860 -2.69 -6.92 -10.81
C ILE A 860 -1.30 -6.48 -11.27
N GLY A 861 -1.06 -5.17 -11.28
CA GLY A 861 0.23 -4.57 -11.60
C GLY A 861 0.28 -3.10 -11.16
N SER A 862 1.41 -2.43 -11.38
CA SER A 862 1.59 -1.02 -11.02
C SER A 862 2.43 -0.30 -12.07
N LEU A 863 1.96 0.85 -12.57
CA LEU A 863 2.72 1.74 -13.44
C LEU A 863 4.01 2.24 -12.76
N LYS A 864 4.03 2.27 -11.43
CA LYS A 864 5.17 2.78 -10.67
C LYS A 864 6.43 1.93 -10.87
N SER A 865 6.28 0.66 -11.27
CA SER A 865 7.43 -0.16 -11.63
C SER A 865 8.17 0.29 -12.89
N ASN A 866 7.53 1.10 -13.75
CA ASN A 866 8.13 1.66 -14.96
C ASN A 866 8.69 3.07 -14.71
N ILE A 867 7.92 3.93 -14.05
CA ILE A 867 8.21 5.37 -14.00
C ILE A 867 8.45 5.92 -12.60
N GLY A 868 8.45 5.07 -11.57
CA GLY A 868 8.46 5.48 -10.17
C GLY A 868 7.11 6.04 -9.69
N HIS A 869 7.06 6.52 -8.46
CA HIS A 869 5.86 7.11 -7.87
C HIS A 869 5.74 8.59 -8.22
N THR A 870 4.90 8.91 -9.20
CA THR A 870 4.61 10.28 -9.68
C THR A 870 3.66 11.08 -8.78
N GLN A 871 3.62 10.68 -7.51
CA GLN A 871 2.98 11.39 -6.41
C GLN A 871 1.52 11.82 -6.72
N ALA A 872 1.20 13.10 -6.93
CA ALA A 872 -0.20 13.55 -7.09
C ALA A 872 -0.71 13.18 -8.48
N ALA A 873 0.19 13.02 -9.45
CA ALA A 873 -0.10 12.52 -10.78
C ALA A 873 -0.16 10.99 -10.87
N ALA A 874 0.05 10.26 -9.77
CA ALA A 874 0.12 8.78 -9.79
C ALA A 874 -1.22 8.14 -10.17
N GLY A 875 -2.32 8.61 -9.57
CA GLY A 875 -3.65 8.09 -9.83
C GLY A 875 -4.10 8.24 -11.29
N VAL A 876 -4.01 9.46 -11.82
CA VAL A 876 -4.34 9.73 -13.23
C VAL A 876 -3.43 9.00 -14.21
N GLY A 877 -2.15 8.79 -13.89
CA GLY A 877 -1.25 7.97 -14.70
C GLY A 877 -1.71 6.52 -14.79
N GLY A 878 -2.18 5.96 -13.68
CA GLY A 878 -2.80 4.63 -13.65
C GLY A 878 -4.07 4.55 -14.51
N VAL A 879 -4.90 5.61 -14.50
CA VAL A 879 -6.07 5.70 -15.41
C VAL A 879 -5.63 5.72 -16.87
N ILE A 880 -4.67 6.57 -17.24
CA ILE A 880 -4.16 6.66 -18.62
C ILE A 880 -3.59 5.31 -19.09
N LYS A 881 -2.79 4.63 -18.25
CA LYS A 881 -2.30 3.28 -18.53
C LYS A 881 -3.43 2.32 -18.84
N MET A 882 -4.48 2.29 -18.01
CA MET A 882 -5.60 1.36 -18.21
C MET A 882 -6.48 1.72 -19.41
N VAL A 883 -6.62 3.00 -19.76
CA VAL A 883 -7.25 3.43 -21.02
C VAL A 883 -6.44 2.94 -22.23
N GLN A 884 -5.11 3.08 -22.20
CA GLN A 884 -4.25 2.56 -23.27
C GLN A 884 -4.31 1.02 -23.35
N ALA A 885 -4.33 0.32 -22.22
CA ALA A 885 -4.49 -1.15 -22.19
C ALA A 885 -5.80 -1.61 -22.85
N LEU A 886 -6.90 -0.87 -22.66
CA LEU A 886 -8.18 -1.13 -23.33
C LEU A 886 -8.10 -0.91 -24.85
N ARG A 887 -7.48 0.21 -25.27
CA ARG A 887 -7.32 0.60 -26.69
C ARG A 887 -6.40 -0.35 -27.47
N HIS A 888 -5.35 -0.84 -26.83
CA HIS A 888 -4.39 -1.79 -27.40
C HIS A 888 -4.74 -3.25 -27.12
N GLU A 889 -5.88 -3.50 -26.46
CA GLU A 889 -6.39 -4.83 -26.14
C GLU A 889 -5.35 -5.75 -25.46
N THR A 890 -4.53 -5.18 -24.57
CA THR A 890 -3.39 -5.87 -23.93
C THR A 890 -3.22 -5.37 -22.50
N LEU A 891 -3.05 -6.30 -21.55
CA LEU A 891 -2.64 -5.99 -20.18
C LEU A 891 -1.12 -6.03 -20.09
N PRO A 892 -0.44 -4.90 -19.85
CA PRO A 892 1.02 -4.86 -19.80
C PRO A 892 1.58 -5.45 -18.49
N SER A 893 2.81 -5.94 -18.57
CA SER A 893 3.52 -6.47 -17.40
C SER A 893 3.97 -5.40 -16.41
N THR A 894 3.97 -5.74 -15.12
CA THR A 894 4.68 -5.02 -14.05
C THR A 894 6.15 -5.46 -14.02
N LEU A 895 7.06 -4.54 -13.71
CA LEU A 895 8.51 -4.78 -13.69
C LEU A 895 9.03 -5.14 -12.29
N HIS A 896 10.28 -5.63 -12.25
CA HIS A 896 11.05 -5.93 -11.04
C HIS A 896 10.47 -7.02 -10.12
N VAL A 897 9.72 -7.97 -10.69
CA VAL A 897 9.17 -9.12 -9.95
C VAL A 897 9.93 -10.39 -10.35
N ASP A 898 11.01 -10.70 -9.62
CA ASP A 898 11.69 -12.00 -9.74
C ASP A 898 10.89 -13.11 -9.03
N ALA A 899 10.34 -12.78 -7.86
CA ALA A 899 9.41 -13.61 -7.11
C ALA A 899 8.38 -12.70 -6.40
N PRO A 900 7.13 -13.17 -6.23
CA PRO A 900 6.12 -12.42 -5.49
C PRO A 900 6.48 -12.32 -4.01
N SER A 901 5.98 -11.29 -3.32
CA SER A 901 6.23 -11.07 -1.89
C SER A 901 5.79 -12.28 -1.05
N PRO A 902 6.64 -12.83 -0.16
CA PRO A 902 6.29 -13.94 0.72
C PRO A 902 5.38 -13.52 1.88
N HIS A 903 5.13 -12.22 2.04
CA HIS A 903 4.26 -11.67 3.08
C HIS A 903 2.77 -11.63 2.67
N VAL A 904 2.44 -12.16 1.49
CA VAL A 904 1.08 -12.25 0.96
C VAL A 904 0.72 -13.71 0.75
N GLU A 905 -0.45 -14.12 1.27
CA GLU A 905 -1.01 -15.45 1.04
C GLU A 905 -1.69 -15.53 -0.34
N TRP A 906 -0.89 -15.56 -1.42
CA TRP A 906 -1.38 -15.57 -2.80
C TRP A 906 -2.32 -16.74 -3.13
N SER A 907 -2.25 -17.84 -2.37
CA SER A 907 -3.12 -19.02 -2.52
C SER A 907 -4.51 -18.84 -1.89
N ALA A 908 -4.73 -17.79 -1.09
CA ALA A 908 -5.98 -17.55 -0.37
C ALA A 908 -7.13 -17.02 -1.26
N GLY A 909 -6.83 -16.64 -2.51
CA GLY A 909 -7.81 -16.12 -3.46
C GLY A 909 -7.26 -16.09 -4.88
N ALA A 910 -8.13 -15.84 -5.85
CA ALA A 910 -7.78 -15.82 -7.26
C ALA A 910 -7.27 -14.42 -7.68
N VAL A 911 -6.04 -14.08 -7.30
CA VAL A 911 -5.31 -12.86 -7.72
C VAL A 911 -3.93 -13.25 -8.24
N ARG A 912 -3.48 -12.66 -9.36
CA ARG A 912 -2.19 -12.94 -9.99
C ARG A 912 -1.49 -11.66 -10.46
N LEU A 913 -0.19 -11.58 -10.21
CA LEU A 913 0.67 -10.51 -10.72
C LEU A 913 0.91 -10.66 -12.22
N LEU A 914 0.83 -9.55 -12.96
CA LEU A 914 1.15 -9.46 -14.39
C LEU A 914 2.67 -9.42 -14.61
N THR A 915 3.37 -10.55 -14.47
CA THR A 915 4.82 -10.59 -14.74
C THR A 915 5.17 -10.55 -16.23
N GLU A 916 4.20 -10.95 -17.07
CA GLU A 916 4.26 -10.93 -18.53
C GLU A 916 3.03 -10.21 -19.09
N ALA A 917 3.16 -9.64 -20.29
CA ALA A 917 2.04 -9.00 -20.96
C ALA A 917 1.06 -10.06 -21.49
N GLU A 918 -0.25 -9.79 -21.39
CA GLU A 918 -1.30 -10.74 -21.78
C GLU A 918 -2.33 -10.08 -22.71
N PRO A 919 -2.85 -10.80 -23.73
CA PRO A 919 -3.96 -10.31 -24.53
C PRO A 919 -5.20 -10.04 -23.67
N TRP A 920 -5.87 -8.93 -23.94
CA TRP A 920 -7.14 -8.54 -23.33
C TRP A 920 -8.15 -8.10 -24.40
N PRO A 921 -8.55 -9.03 -25.30
CA PRO A 921 -9.40 -8.74 -26.45
C PRO A 921 -10.83 -8.39 -26.04
N ALA A 922 -11.48 -7.55 -26.84
CA ALA A 922 -12.92 -7.27 -26.68
C ALA A 922 -13.75 -8.56 -26.81
N GLY A 923 -14.76 -8.72 -25.96
CA GLY A 923 -15.59 -9.93 -25.88
C GLY A 923 -17.08 -9.62 -25.71
N GLU A 924 -17.86 -10.64 -25.31
CA GLU A 924 -19.30 -10.47 -25.06
C GLU A 924 -19.59 -9.59 -23.83
N ARG A 925 -18.68 -9.59 -22.85
CA ARG A 925 -18.77 -8.76 -21.65
C ARG A 925 -17.82 -7.55 -21.76
N PRO A 926 -18.24 -6.36 -21.27
CA PRO A 926 -17.35 -5.22 -21.21
C PRO A 926 -16.08 -5.52 -20.41
N ARG A 927 -14.92 -5.19 -20.96
CA ARG A 927 -13.64 -5.19 -20.25
C ARG A 927 -13.62 -4.10 -19.19
N ARG A 928 -13.19 -4.46 -17.97
CA ARG A 928 -13.20 -3.53 -16.82
C ARG A 928 -11.93 -3.60 -16.00
N ALA A 929 -11.47 -2.47 -15.50
CA ALA A 929 -10.33 -2.39 -14.60
C ALA A 929 -10.60 -1.47 -13.40
N GLY A 930 -10.05 -1.83 -12.24
CA GLY A 930 -9.95 -0.95 -11.08
C GLY A 930 -8.66 -0.13 -11.13
N VAL A 931 -8.68 1.09 -10.60
CA VAL A 931 -7.48 1.91 -10.36
C VAL A 931 -7.50 2.39 -8.91
N SER A 932 -6.46 2.04 -8.15
CA SER A 932 -6.32 2.39 -6.73
C SER A 932 -5.27 3.49 -6.52
N SER A 933 -5.55 4.43 -5.60
CA SER A 933 -4.51 5.29 -5.05
C SER A 933 -4.77 5.62 -3.59
N PHE A 934 -3.76 5.44 -2.75
CA PHE A 934 -3.86 5.58 -1.29
C PHE A 934 -2.90 6.67 -0.82
N GLY A 935 -3.45 7.72 -0.21
CA GLY A 935 -2.67 8.85 0.27
C GLY A 935 -2.05 8.57 1.63
N ILE A 936 -0.82 9.04 1.86
CA ILE A 936 -0.15 8.94 3.18
C ILE A 936 -0.91 9.67 4.30
N SER A 937 -1.90 10.52 3.97
CA SER A 937 -2.83 11.13 4.92
C SER A 937 -3.99 10.22 5.34
N GLY A 938 -4.03 8.98 4.85
CA GLY A 938 -5.09 8.00 5.07
C GLY A 938 -6.27 8.10 4.09
N THR A 939 -6.27 9.05 3.15
CA THR A 939 -7.37 9.19 2.17
C THR A 939 -7.18 8.21 1.01
N ASN A 940 -8.11 7.27 0.84
CA ASN A 940 -8.08 6.28 -0.23
C ASN A 940 -9.05 6.66 -1.35
N ALA A 941 -8.68 6.31 -2.58
CA ALA A 941 -9.55 6.43 -3.75
C ALA A 941 -9.48 5.16 -4.61
N HIS A 942 -10.63 4.73 -5.12
CA HIS A 942 -10.73 3.64 -6.09
C HIS A 942 -11.70 3.99 -7.21
N VAL A 943 -11.31 3.73 -8.46
CA VAL A 943 -12.09 4.03 -9.68
C VAL A 943 -12.30 2.76 -10.48
N ILE A 944 -13.51 2.58 -11.00
CA ILE A 944 -13.87 1.49 -11.92
C ILE A 944 -13.97 2.06 -13.34
N LEU A 945 -13.07 1.60 -14.21
CA LEU A 945 -13.03 1.88 -15.64
C LEU A 945 -13.68 0.75 -16.43
N GLU A 946 -14.34 1.10 -17.52
CA GLU A 946 -14.96 0.19 -18.49
C GLU A 946 -14.56 0.62 -19.90
N GLU A 947 -14.47 -0.35 -20.82
CA GLU A 947 -14.24 -0.06 -22.23
C GLU A 947 -15.31 0.85 -22.84
N ALA A 948 -14.91 1.62 -23.85
CA ALA A 948 -15.83 2.49 -24.57
C ALA A 948 -16.94 1.68 -25.27
N PRO A 949 -18.18 2.20 -25.34
CA PRO A 949 -19.23 1.55 -26.12
C PRO A 949 -18.83 1.47 -27.60
N ALA A 950 -19.24 0.39 -28.27
CA ALA A 950 -18.95 0.20 -29.69
C ALA A 950 -19.44 1.40 -30.51
N ALA A 951 -18.54 1.96 -31.32
CA ALA A 951 -18.88 3.07 -32.20
C ALA A 951 -19.97 2.65 -33.19
N PRO A 952 -20.98 3.49 -33.45
CA PRO A 952 -21.98 3.20 -34.46
C PRO A 952 -21.31 3.02 -35.83
N PRO A 953 -21.81 2.10 -36.69
CA PRO A 953 -21.22 1.87 -38.00
C PRO A 953 -21.24 3.17 -38.80
N ARG A 954 -20.07 3.53 -39.35
CA ARG A 954 -19.89 4.74 -40.15
C ARG A 954 -20.80 4.67 -41.40
N PRO A 955 -21.57 5.73 -41.72
CA PRO A 955 -22.29 5.80 -42.99
C PRO A 955 -21.31 5.64 -44.17
N VAL A 956 -21.79 5.10 -45.29
CA VAL A 956 -21.00 4.90 -46.52
C VAL A 956 -20.32 6.20 -46.93
N ASP A 957 -19.02 6.13 -47.25
CA ASP A 957 -18.21 7.31 -47.54
C ASP A 957 -18.82 8.14 -48.70
N PRO A 958 -19.02 9.45 -48.50
CA PRO A 958 -19.37 10.33 -49.61
C PRO A 958 -18.24 10.34 -50.65
N PRO A 959 -18.55 10.66 -51.92
CA PRO A 959 -17.51 10.76 -52.96
C PRO A 959 -16.43 11.77 -52.54
N ARG A 960 -15.16 11.37 -52.68
CA ARG A 960 -14.02 12.21 -52.32
C ARG A 960 -14.07 13.55 -53.06
N PRO A 961 -13.90 14.69 -52.37
CA PRO A 961 -13.78 15.98 -53.01
C PRO A 961 -12.61 16.02 -54.01
N ALA A 962 -12.72 16.84 -55.05
CA ALA A 962 -11.65 17.01 -56.04
C ALA A 962 -10.37 17.64 -55.46
N ALA A 963 -10.48 18.35 -54.33
CA ALA A 963 -9.35 18.88 -53.57
C ALA A 963 -9.71 18.96 -52.08
N LEU A 964 -8.73 18.73 -51.21
CA LEU A 964 -8.85 18.78 -49.76
C LEU A 964 -8.02 19.96 -49.20
N PRO A 965 -8.63 20.84 -48.39
CA PRO A 965 -7.90 21.86 -47.67
C PRO A 965 -7.44 21.35 -46.29
N LEU A 966 -6.12 21.29 -46.07
CA LEU A 966 -5.53 21.11 -44.74
C LEU A 966 -5.29 22.50 -44.14
N LEU A 967 -6.06 22.85 -43.11
CA LEU A 967 -5.97 24.14 -42.44
C LEU A 967 -5.03 24.02 -41.23
N LEU A 968 -3.97 24.82 -41.19
CA LEU A 968 -3.03 24.88 -40.08
C LEU A 968 -3.08 26.27 -39.44
N SER A 969 -2.91 26.32 -38.14
CA SER A 969 -2.74 27.58 -37.44
C SER A 969 -1.74 27.47 -36.29
N ALA A 970 -1.15 28.60 -35.93
CA ALA A 970 -0.29 28.76 -34.75
C ALA A 970 -0.25 30.23 -34.32
N ARG A 971 0.32 30.54 -33.16
CA ARG A 971 0.49 31.95 -32.73
C ARG A 971 1.67 32.66 -33.37
N THR A 972 2.69 31.90 -33.77
CA THR A 972 3.91 32.43 -34.41
C THR A 972 4.15 31.72 -35.73
N SER A 973 4.85 32.40 -36.66
CA SER A 973 5.19 31.80 -37.95
C SER A 973 6.09 30.58 -37.79
N ASP A 974 6.94 30.56 -36.76
CA ASP A 974 7.84 29.44 -36.46
C ASP A 974 7.05 28.22 -35.96
N ALA A 975 6.08 28.42 -35.08
CA ALA A 975 5.18 27.36 -34.63
C ALA A 975 4.30 26.82 -35.76
N LEU A 976 3.89 27.67 -36.71
CA LEU A 976 3.14 27.23 -37.90
C LEU A 976 3.98 26.31 -38.79
N ARG A 977 5.26 26.64 -38.99
CA ARG A 977 6.21 25.80 -39.72
C ARG A 977 6.47 24.48 -38.99
N ALA A 978 6.62 24.51 -37.67
CA ALA A 978 6.75 23.31 -36.86
C ALA A 978 5.50 22.40 -36.95
N GLN A 979 4.30 22.99 -36.93
CA GLN A 979 3.06 22.25 -37.09
C GLN A 979 2.93 21.62 -38.49
N ALA A 980 3.35 22.33 -39.54
CA ALA A 980 3.41 21.80 -40.89
C ALA A 980 4.38 20.60 -41.00
N SER A 981 5.54 20.68 -40.35
CA SER A 981 6.51 19.57 -40.28
C SER A 981 5.92 18.35 -39.56
N ARG A 982 5.29 18.56 -38.38
CA ARG A 982 4.66 17.46 -37.62
C ARG A 982 3.55 16.77 -38.42
N LEU A 983 2.70 17.54 -39.09
CA LEU A 983 1.63 16.98 -39.92
C LEU A 983 2.20 16.24 -41.14
N HIS A 984 3.23 16.79 -41.80
CA HIS A 984 3.94 16.12 -42.88
C HIS A 984 4.46 14.74 -42.44
N ASP A 985 5.18 14.68 -41.33
CA ASP A 985 5.80 13.45 -40.85
C ASP A 985 4.74 12.42 -40.41
N THR A 986 3.67 12.89 -39.78
CA THR A 986 2.51 12.04 -39.42
C THR A 986 1.86 11.44 -40.65
N LEU A 987 1.52 12.24 -41.67
CA LEU A 987 0.91 11.75 -42.90
C LEU A 987 1.83 10.86 -43.73
N ARG A 988 3.15 11.01 -43.56
CA ARG A 988 4.13 10.11 -44.19
C ARG A 988 4.21 8.76 -43.49
N ALA A 989 4.19 8.74 -42.16
CA ALA A 989 4.29 7.51 -41.36
C ALA A 989 2.96 6.73 -41.35
N ARG A 990 1.83 7.42 -41.31
CA ARG A 990 0.48 6.87 -41.09
C ARG A 990 -0.33 6.90 -42.39
N THR A 991 -0.04 5.96 -43.28
CA THR A 991 -0.68 5.88 -44.62
C THR A 991 -2.14 5.43 -44.57
N GLU A 992 -2.55 4.81 -43.46
CA GLU A 992 -3.90 4.34 -43.19
C GLU A 992 -4.90 5.46 -42.85
N LEU A 993 -4.44 6.66 -42.51
CA LEU A 993 -5.31 7.81 -42.20
C LEU A 993 -6.06 8.28 -43.46
N ASP A 994 -7.37 8.46 -43.39
CA ASP A 994 -8.12 9.12 -44.47
C ASP A 994 -7.85 10.63 -44.44
N LEU A 995 -7.45 11.19 -45.58
CA LEU A 995 -7.10 12.61 -45.71
C LEU A 995 -8.31 13.52 -45.51
N THR A 996 -9.52 13.04 -45.78
CA THR A 996 -10.77 13.75 -45.53
C THR A 996 -10.99 13.92 -44.03
N ASP A 997 -10.74 12.88 -43.24
CA ASP A 997 -10.86 12.93 -41.78
C ASP A 997 -9.83 13.88 -41.17
N VAL A 998 -8.61 13.88 -41.72
CA VAL A 998 -7.56 14.83 -41.32
C VAL A 998 -7.99 16.27 -41.63
N ALA A 999 -8.50 16.54 -42.83
CA ALA A 999 -8.98 17.86 -43.22
C ALA A 999 -10.13 18.34 -42.32
N VAL A 1000 -11.11 17.46 -42.04
CA VAL A 1000 -12.24 17.75 -41.14
C VAL A 1000 -11.74 18.03 -39.71
N THR A 1001 -10.81 17.22 -39.20
CA THR A 1001 -10.22 17.40 -37.86
C THR A 1001 -9.53 18.76 -37.74
N LEU A 1002 -8.70 19.11 -38.71
CA LEU A 1002 -7.99 20.39 -38.73
C LEU A 1002 -8.92 21.61 -38.86
N ALA A 1003 -10.03 21.46 -39.59
CA ALA A 1003 -10.97 22.54 -39.83
C ALA A 1003 -11.96 22.77 -38.66
N LEU A 1004 -12.45 21.69 -38.03
CA LEU A 1004 -13.57 21.75 -37.09
C LEU A 1004 -13.16 21.49 -35.63
N HIS A 1005 -12.00 20.88 -35.39
CA HIS A 1005 -11.60 20.35 -34.08
C HIS A 1005 -10.26 20.90 -33.59
N ARG A 1006 -9.80 22.02 -34.16
CA ARG A 1006 -8.57 22.74 -33.77
C ARG A 1006 -8.82 24.24 -33.72
N ALA A 1007 -8.17 24.90 -32.77
CA ALA A 1007 -8.22 26.35 -32.65
C ALA A 1007 -7.70 27.05 -33.92
N GLN A 1008 -8.33 28.16 -34.29
CA GLN A 1008 -7.95 28.98 -35.44
C GLN A 1008 -7.15 30.21 -34.99
N LEU A 1009 -5.86 30.00 -34.72
CA LEU A 1009 -4.90 30.98 -34.18
C LEU A 1009 -4.48 32.04 -35.21
N GLU A 1010 -3.64 32.99 -34.80
CA GLU A 1010 -3.35 34.20 -35.56
C GLU A 1010 -2.58 33.95 -36.86
N GLN A 1011 -1.58 33.08 -36.87
CA GLN A 1011 -0.83 32.70 -38.06
C GLN A 1011 -1.51 31.49 -38.68
N ARG A 1012 -1.99 31.61 -39.93
CA ARG A 1012 -2.78 30.57 -40.59
C ARG A 1012 -2.15 30.18 -41.91
N ALA A 1013 -2.29 28.91 -42.28
CA ALA A 1013 -1.99 28.40 -43.60
C ALA A 1013 -3.07 27.43 -44.06
N ALA A 1014 -3.38 27.46 -45.35
CA ALA A 1014 -4.17 26.44 -46.02
C ALA A 1014 -3.28 25.72 -47.05
N VAL A 1015 -3.22 24.40 -46.96
CA VAL A 1015 -2.57 23.53 -47.94
C VAL A 1015 -3.64 22.76 -48.70
N VAL A 1016 -3.79 23.02 -50.00
CA VAL A 1016 -4.82 22.45 -50.85
C VAL A 1016 -4.21 21.49 -51.86
N GLY A 1017 -4.69 20.25 -51.88
CA GLY A 1017 -4.20 19.21 -52.79
C GLY A 1017 -5.27 18.16 -53.09
N ALA A 1018 -5.11 17.45 -54.21
CA ALA A 1018 -6.05 16.41 -54.64
C ALA A 1018 -5.72 15.02 -54.07
N ASP A 1019 -4.47 14.82 -53.64
CA ASP A 1019 -3.94 13.54 -53.18
C ASP A 1019 -2.85 13.72 -52.10
N ARG A 1020 -2.40 12.60 -51.53
CA ARG A 1020 -1.40 12.62 -50.44
C ARG A 1020 -0.07 13.22 -50.88
N GLU A 1021 0.39 12.92 -52.09
CA GLU A 1021 1.71 13.33 -52.57
C GLU A 1021 1.78 14.87 -52.75
N THR A 1022 0.72 15.43 -53.35
CA THR A 1022 0.56 16.88 -53.50
C THR A 1022 0.49 17.59 -52.15
N LEU A 1023 -0.25 17.04 -51.18
CA LEU A 1023 -0.33 17.57 -49.82
C LEU A 1023 1.00 17.49 -49.07
N LEU A 1024 1.70 16.36 -49.11
CA LEU A 1024 3.02 16.21 -48.47
C LEU A 1024 4.04 17.18 -49.05
N THR A 1025 4.08 17.34 -50.38
CA THR A 1025 4.99 18.28 -51.04
C THR A 1025 4.73 19.72 -50.59
N ALA A 1026 3.46 20.11 -50.50
CA ALA A 1026 3.08 21.45 -50.06
C ALA A 1026 3.34 21.68 -48.56
N LEU A 1027 3.10 20.68 -47.70
CA LEU A 1027 3.43 20.75 -46.28
C LEU A 1027 4.95 20.88 -46.04
N ALA A 1028 5.77 20.14 -46.79
CA ALA A 1028 7.22 20.25 -46.70
C ALA A 1028 7.73 21.66 -47.08
N ARG A 1029 7.15 22.27 -48.12
CA ARG A 1029 7.45 23.66 -48.49
C ARG A 1029 7.00 24.67 -47.43
N LEU A 1030 5.79 24.49 -46.89
CA LEU A 1030 5.29 25.33 -45.80
C LEU A 1030 6.21 25.23 -44.57
N ALA A 1031 6.65 24.03 -44.21
CA ALA A 1031 7.60 23.81 -43.12
C ALA A 1031 8.96 24.51 -43.37
N ALA A 1032 9.41 24.58 -44.62
CA ALA A 1032 10.61 25.32 -45.02
C ALA A 1032 10.41 26.84 -45.13
N GLY A 1033 9.17 27.34 -45.05
CA GLY A 1033 8.84 28.76 -45.26
C GLY A 1033 8.89 29.18 -46.74
N GLU A 1034 8.73 28.24 -47.67
CA GLU A 1034 8.79 28.48 -49.11
C GLU A 1034 7.38 28.62 -49.71
N PRO A 1035 7.10 29.66 -50.51
CA PRO A 1035 5.83 29.77 -51.22
C PRO A 1035 5.71 28.70 -52.31
N GLY A 1036 4.48 28.27 -52.61
CA GLY A 1036 4.26 27.26 -53.64
C GLY A 1036 2.79 27.11 -54.05
N PRO A 1037 2.53 26.44 -55.19
CA PRO A 1037 1.18 26.10 -55.60
C PRO A 1037 0.47 25.29 -54.51
N GLY A 1038 -0.80 25.63 -54.25
CA GLY A 1038 -1.62 25.00 -53.22
C GLY A 1038 -1.38 25.50 -51.80
N ILE A 1039 -0.49 26.48 -51.58
CA ILE A 1039 -0.24 27.07 -50.26
C ILE A 1039 -0.80 28.49 -50.23
N ALA A 1040 -1.58 28.80 -49.20
CA ALA A 1040 -1.99 30.16 -48.86
C ALA A 1040 -1.77 30.39 -47.37
N ASP A 1041 -0.83 31.26 -47.01
CA ASP A 1041 -0.50 31.60 -45.63
C ASP A 1041 -0.63 33.09 -45.33
N GLY A 1042 -0.85 33.43 -44.06
CA GLY A 1042 -0.94 34.81 -43.60
C GLY A 1042 -1.52 34.95 -42.20
N ALA A 1043 -1.45 36.18 -41.67
CA ALA A 1043 -2.11 36.51 -40.41
C ALA A 1043 -3.62 36.64 -40.61
N GLY A 1044 -4.41 36.04 -39.73
CA GLY A 1044 -5.86 36.19 -39.68
C GLY A 1044 -6.23 37.67 -39.52
N ARG A 1045 -7.10 38.18 -40.41
CA ARG A 1045 -7.56 39.58 -40.39
C ARG A 1045 -9.00 39.62 -39.93
N THR A 1046 -9.30 40.44 -38.93
CA THR A 1046 -10.66 40.86 -38.62
C THR A 1046 -10.96 42.14 -39.42
N GLY A 1047 -12.09 42.16 -40.12
CA GLY A 1047 -12.47 43.29 -40.98
C GLY A 1047 -13.81 43.07 -41.66
N THR A 1048 -14.35 44.13 -42.25
CA THR A 1048 -15.60 44.07 -43.01
C THR A 1048 -15.40 43.32 -44.33
N THR A 1049 -16.27 42.36 -44.60
CA THR A 1049 -16.26 41.56 -45.83
C THR A 1049 -17.18 42.20 -46.87
N ALA A 1050 -16.64 42.46 -48.07
CA ALA A 1050 -17.42 42.97 -49.19
C ALA A 1050 -17.48 41.95 -50.33
N PHE A 1051 -18.68 41.63 -50.83
CA PHE A 1051 -18.84 40.83 -52.04
C PHE A 1051 -18.97 41.74 -53.27
N LEU A 1052 -18.11 41.51 -54.26
CA LEU A 1052 -18.01 42.31 -55.47
C LEU A 1052 -18.58 41.53 -56.66
N PHE A 1053 -19.64 42.07 -57.25
CA PHE A 1053 -20.37 41.48 -58.37
C PHE A 1053 -19.88 42.08 -59.69
N THR A 1054 -19.47 41.23 -60.62
CA THR A 1054 -18.80 41.64 -61.85
C THR A 1054 -19.76 42.15 -62.92
N GLY A 1055 -19.22 42.97 -63.81
CA GLY A 1055 -19.94 43.40 -65.00
C GLY A 1055 -19.89 42.37 -66.13
N GLN A 1056 -20.43 42.76 -67.28
CA GLN A 1056 -20.27 42.00 -68.52
C GLN A 1056 -18.80 41.95 -68.95
N GLY A 1057 -18.33 40.78 -69.37
CA GLY A 1057 -16.93 40.52 -69.76
C GLY A 1057 -16.32 39.28 -69.09
N ALA A 1058 -16.91 38.77 -68.00
CA ALA A 1058 -16.44 37.58 -67.30
C ALA A 1058 -17.04 36.26 -67.80
N GLN A 1059 -18.04 36.32 -68.70
CA GLN A 1059 -18.74 35.13 -69.19
C GLN A 1059 -17.83 34.23 -70.03
N ARG A 1060 -17.97 32.93 -69.86
CA ARG A 1060 -17.29 31.91 -70.66
C ARG A 1060 -18.14 30.65 -70.74
N ILE A 1061 -18.01 29.91 -71.83
CA ILE A 1061 -18.60 28.57 -71.92
C ILE A 1061 -18.06 27.67 -70.80
N GLY A 1062 -18.95 26.87 -70.22
CA GLY A 1062 -18.67 25.99 -69.09
C GLY A 1062 -18.59 26.69 -67.74
N MET A 1063 -18.96 27.98 -67.63
CA MET A 1063 -18.97 28.66 -66.34
C MET A 1063 -19.97 27.99 -65.38
N GLY A 1064 -19.52 27.60 -64.20
CA GLY A 1064 -20.34 26.93 -63.19
C GLY A 1064 -20.59 25.44 -63.42
N ALA A 1065 -20.20 24.84 -64.55
CA ALA A 1065 -20.52 23.44 -64.85
C ALA A 1065 -19.90 22.44 -63.86
N GLU A 1066 -18.65 22.66 -63.46
CA GLU A 1066 -17.99 21.82 -62.43
C GLU A 1066 -18.61 22.02 -61.05
N LEU A 1067 -18.92 23.27 -60.69
CA LEU A 1067 -19.60 23.60 -59.42
C LEU A 1067 -20.99 22.98 -59.34
N TYR A 1068 -21.72 22.97 -60.46
CA TYR A 1068 -23.04 22.34 -60.57
C TYR A 1068 -22.97 20.84 -60.29
N ARG A 1069 -21.94 20.14 -60.78
CA ARG A 1069 -21.76 18.70 -60.50
C ARG A 1069 -21.28 18.45 -59.07
N ALA A 1070 -20.45 19.32 -58.51
CA ALA A 1070 -19.82 19.13 -57.21
C ALA A 1070 -20.70 19.58 -56.02
N PHE A 1071 -21.51 20.63 -56.17
CA PHE A 1071 -22.22 21.27 -55.07
C PHE A 1071 -23.73 21.34 -55.32
N PRO A 1072 -24.54 20.51 -54.62
CA PRO A 1072 -26.00 20.53 -54.74
C PRO A 1072 -26.64 21.91 -54.48
N VAL A 1073 -26.07 22.70 -53.55
CA VAL A 1073 -26.56 24.06 -53.26
C VAL A 1073 -26.39 24.99 -54.47
N PHE A 1074 -25.24 24.93 -55.13
CA PHE A 1074 -24.99 25.71 -56.34
C PHE A 1074 -25.92 25.27 -57.47
N ALA A 1075 -26.09 23.95 -57.65
CA ALA A 1075 -26.97 23.39 -58.67
C ALA A 1075 -28.43 23.85 -58.48
N ALA A 1076 -28.97 23.68 -57.27
CA ALA A 1076 -30.33 24.10 -56.95
C ALA A 1076 -30.53 25.61 -57.12
N ALA A 1077 -29.55 26.42 -56.68
CA ALA A 1077 -29.57 27.86 -56.87
C ALA A 1077 -29.54 28.27 -58.35
N LEU A 1078 -28.67 27.65 -59.14
CA LEU A 1078 -28.57 27.92 -60.57
C LEU A 1078 -29.85 27.52 -61.30
N ASP A 1079 -30.40 26.34 -61.00
CA ASP A 1079 -31.63 25.84 -61.62
C ASP A 1079 -32.83 26.74 -61.31
N GLU A 1080 -32.98 27.20 -60.07
CA GLU A 1080 -34.04 28.13 -59.67
C GLU A 1080 -33.95 29.45 -60.46
N VAL A 1081 -32.75 30.02 -60.56
CA VAL A 1081 -32.54 31.29 -61.26
C VAL A 1081 -32.72 31.12 -62.78
N CYS A 1082 -32.19 30.03 -63.36
CA CYS A 1082 -32.38 29.71 -64.78
C CYS A 1082 -33.86 29.51 -65.13
N ALA A 1083 -34.63 28.81 -64.30
CA ALA A 1083 -36.07 28.61 -64.52
C ALA A 1083 -36.85 29.93 -64.64
N HIS A 1084 -36.45 30.97 -63.90
CA HIS A 1084 -37.04 32.30 -64.04
C HIS A 1084 -36.64 33.01 -65.34
N PHE A 1085 -35.44 32.77 -65.86
CA PHE A 1085 -34.96 33.35 -67.11
C PHE A 1085 -35.47 32.64 -68.36
N ASP A 1086 -35.68 31.34 -68.31
CA ASP A 1086 -36.12 30.52 -69.45
C ASP A 1086 -37.50 30.97 -70.00
N ALA A 1087 -38.31 31.66 -69.19
CA ALA A 1087 -39.54 32.30 -69.64
C ALA A 1087 -39.34 33.53 -70.55
N TYR A 1088 -38.12 34.08 -70.59
CA TYR A 1088 -37.77 35.30 -71.33
C TYR A 1088 -36.76 35.06 -72.47
N LEU A 1089 -36.22 33.85 -72.61
CA LEU A 1089 -35.16 33.48 -73.54
C LEU A 1089 -35.64 32.44 -74.56
N GLU A 1090 -35.01 32.40 -75.74
CA GLU A 1090 -35.35 31.45 -76.81
C GLU A 1090 -34.72 30.07 -76.56
N HIS A 1091 -33.55 30.04 -75.93
CA HIS A 1091 -32.85 28.82 -75.52
C HIS A 1091 -32.71 28.78 -73.99
N PRO A 1092 -32.79 27.58 -73.37
CA PRO A 1092 -32.59 27.45 -71.93
C PRO A 1092 -31.22 28.00 -71.51
N LEU A 1093 -31.21 28.85 -70.49
CA LEU A 1093 -30.02 29.61 -70.09
C LEU A 1093 -28.84 28.69 -69.73
N ARG A 1094 -29.11 27.63 -68.96
CA ARG A 1094 -28.09 26.66 -68.53
C ARG A 1094 -27.43 25.94 -69.71
N ASP A 1095 -28.21 25.56 -70.71
CA ASP A 1095 -27.69 24.87 -71.90
C ASP A 1095 -26.75 25.78 -72.71
N VAL A 1096 -27.06 27.08 -72.77
CA VAL A 1096 -26.18 28.10 -73.36
C VAL A 1096 -24.91 28.30 -72.51
N MET A 1097 -25.04 28.32 -71.18
CA MET A 1097 -23.90 28.46 -70.27
C MET A 1097 -22.92 27.29 -70.36
N PHE A 1098 -23.42 26.05 -70.45
CA PHE A 1098 -22.60 24.84 -70.45
C PHE A 1098 -22.15 24.41 -71.84
N GLY A 1099 -22.84 24.87 -72.90
CA GLY A 1099 -22.56 24.50 -74.28
C GLY A 1099 -23.23 23.21 -74.74
N ASP A 1100 -24.24 22.73 -74.00
CA ASP A 1100 -24.93 21.45 -74.22
C ASP A 1100 -26.22 21.59 -75.08
N GLY A 1101 -26.53 22.78 -75.59
CA GLY A 1101 -27.77 23.10 -76.30
C GLY A 1101 -27.76 22.93 -77.84
N PRO A 1102 -28.94 22.97 -78.50
CA PRO A 1102 -29.11 22.74 -79.94
C PRO A 1102 -28.37 23.73 -80.86
N ALA A 1103 -27.92 24.87 -80.35
CA ALA A 1103 -27.06 25.81 -81.09
C ALA A 1103 -25.69 25.21 -81.46
N ALA A 1104 -25.17 24.27 -80.66
CA ALA A 1104 -23.97 23.50 -81.02
C ALA A 1104 -24.18 22.59 -82.24
N ALA A 1105 -25.44 22.21 -82.53
CA ALA A 1105 -25.81 21.40 -83.67
C ALA A 1105 -26.12 22.22 -84.95
N SER A 1106 -26.33 23.54 -84.85
CA SER A 1106 -26.69 24.43 -85.98
C SER A 1106 -25.52 25.25 -86.56
N GLY A 1107 -24.29 25.00 -86.12
CA GLY A 1107 -23.07 25.63 -86.66
C GLY A 1107 -22.74 27.04 -86.13
N ALA A 1108 -23.53 27.59 -85.21
CA ALA A 1108 -23.17 28.78 -84.45
C ALA A 1108 -22.34 28.37 -83.22
N SER A 1109 -21.24 29.05 -82.92
CA SER A 1109 -20.48 28.70 -81.71
C SER A 1109 -21.30 29.05 -80.46
N ALA A 1110 -21.38 28.15 -79.48
CA ALA A 1110 -22.11 28.40 -78.23
C ALA A 1110 -21.62 29.68 -77.53
N GLN A 1111 -20.33 30.00 -77.68
CA GLN A 1111 -19.74 31.25 -77.20
C GLN A 1111 -20.37 32.48 -77.88
N THR A 1112 -20.60 32.46 -79.20
CA THR A 1112 -21.27 33.54 -79.93
C THR A 1112 -22.68 33.81 -79.39
N LEU A 1113 -23.39 32.77 -78.97
CA LEU A 1113 -24.71 32.92 -78.36
C LEU A 1113 -24.61 33.50 -76.94
N LEU A 1114 -23.68 33.01 -76.13
CA LEU A 1114 -23.42 33.53 -74.78
C LEU A 1114 -22.97 35.00 -74.78
N ASP A 1115 -22.26 35.45 -75.81
CA ASP A 1115 -21.77 36.83 -75.96
C ASP A 1115 -22.87 37.83 -76.38
N ARG A 1116 -24.06 37.34 -76.74
CA ARG A 1116 -25.23 38.21 -76.95
C ARG A 1116 -25.74 38.70 -75.61
N THR A 1117 -25.89 40.02 -75.45
CA THR A 1117 -26.22 40.68 -74.17
C THR A 1117 -27.48 40.13 -73.50
N GLU A 1118 -28.47 39.69 -74.29
CA GLU A 1118 -29.69 39.03 -73.81
C GLU A 1118 -29.45 37.68 -73.13
N TYR A 1119 -28.33 37.00 -73.42
CA TYR A 1119 -27.89 35.79 -72.72
C TYR A 1119 -26.79 36.10 -71.69
N THR A 1120 -25.84 36.98 -72.03
CA THR A 1120 -24.71 37.31 -71.15
C THR A 1120 -25.18 37.85 -69.79
N GLN A 1121 -26.13 38.79 -69.76
CA GLN A 1121 -26.57 39.40 -68.50
C GLN A 1121 -27.33 38.43 -67.60
N PRO A 1122 -28.34 37.67 -68.09
CA PRO A 1122 -28.95 36.58 -67.32
C PRO A 1122 -27.93 35.55 -66.83
N ALA A 1123 -26.97 35.15 -67.68
CA ALA A 1123 -25.99 34.12 -67.34
C ALA A 1123 -25.07 34.58 -66.19
N LEU A 1124 -24.56 35.81 -66.24
CA LEU A 1124 -23.75 36.39 -65.18
C LEU A 1124 -24.56 36.56 -63.88
N PHE A 1125 -25.79 37.07 -63.94
CA PHE A 1125 -26.65 37.17 -62.77
C PHE A 1125 -26.92 35.78 -62.15
N ALA A 1126 -27.25 34.77 -62.96
CA ALA A 1126 -27.51 33.42 -62.49
C ALA A 1126 -26.28 32.80 -61.82
N PHE A 1127 -25.11 32.92 -62.46
CA PHE A 1127 -23.85 32.44 -61.91
C PHE A 1127 -23.47 33.16 -60.60
N GLU A 1128 -23.54 34.49 -60.57
CA GLU A 1128 -23.18 35.28 -59.39
C GLU A 1128 -24.12 35.04 -58.21
N VAL A 1129 -25.43 34.88 -58.46
CA VAL A 1129 -26.39 34.51 -57.40
C VAL A 1129 -26.17 33.09 -56.90
N ALA A 1130 -25.91 32.14 -57.79
CA ALA A 1130 -25.60 30.76 -57.40
C ALA A 1130 -24.28 30.68 -56.62
N MET A 1131 -23.26 31.45 -57.02
CA MET A 1131 -22.00 31.60 -56.29
C MET A 1131 -22.22 32.21 -54.91
N TYR A 1132 -22.99 33.30 -54.82
CA TYR A 1132 -23.34 33.92 -53.55
C TYR A 1132 -24.02 32.90 -52.62
N ARG A 1133 -25.03 32.16 -53.11
CA ARG A 1133 -25.73 31.16 -52.30
C ARG A 1133 -24.82 30.01 -51.88
N LEU A 1134 -23.89 29.57 -52.74
CA LEU A 1134 -22.88 28.58 -52.39
C LEU A 1134 -21.97 29.10 -51.26
N VAL A 1135 -21.38 30.28 -51.41
CA VAL A 1135 -20.48 30.88 -50.42
C VAL A 1135 -21.20 31.16 -49.10
N ALA A 1136 -22.44 31.66 -49.16
CA ALA A 1136 -23.28 31.90 -47.99
C ALA A 1136 -23.63 30.57 -47.28
N SER A 1137 -23.82 29.48 -48.02
CA SER A 1137 -24.07 28.16 -47.41
C SER A 1137 -22.87 27.61 -46.61
N LEU A 1138 -21.67 28.13 -46.86
CA LEU A 1138 -20.46 27.84 -46.09
C LEU A 1138 -20.28 28.78 -44.87
N GLY A 1139 -21.28 29.62 -44.58
CA GLY A 1139 -21.26 30.56 -43.45
C GLY A 1139 -20.57 31.89 -43.72
N VAL A 1140 -20.14 32.17 -44.96
CA VAL A 1140 -19.52 33.45 -45.32
C VAL A 1140 -20.56 34.41 -45.88
N THR A 1141 -20.89 35.45 -45.10
CA THR A 1141 -21.86 36.49 -45.48
C THR A 1141 -21.19 37.85 -45.65
N PRO A 1142 -21.59 38.67 -46.63
CA PRO A 1142 -21.04 40.01 -46.82
C PRO A 1142 -21.61 41.02 -45.81
N ASP A 1143 -20.78 41.92 -45.29
CA ASP A 1143 -21.19 43.14 -44.59
C ASP A 1143 -21.62 44.25 -45.57
N ALA A 1144 -21.03 44.21 -46.76
CA ALA A 1144 -21.34 45.13 -47.86
C ALA A 1144 -21.36 44.39 -49.20
N VAL A 1145 -22.20 44.86 -50.11
CA VAL A 1145 -22.20 44.40 -51.49
C VAL A 1145 -21.98 45.58 -52.42
N ALA A 1146 -21.20 45.36 -53.47
CA ALA A 1146 -21.02 46.32 -54.54
C ALA A 1146 -21.02 45.56 -55.86
N GLY A 1147 -21.56 46.19 -56.90
CA GLY A 1147 -21.60 45.60 -58.22
C GLY A 1147 -21.13 46.58 -59.27
N HIS A 1148 -20.71 46.05 -60.41
CA HIS A 1148 -20.37 46.87 -61.57
C HIS A 1148 -21.39 46.62 -62.68
N SER A 1149 -22.20 47.63 -63.04
CA SER A 1149 -23.19 47.54 -64.12
C SER A 1149 -24.22 46.42 -63.90
N ILE A 1150 -24.17 45.30 -64.62
CA ILE A 1150 -25.07 44.14 -64.36
C ILE A 1150 -24.86 43.55 -62.97
N GLY A 1151 -23.62 43.58 -62.46
CA GLY A 1151 -23.32 43.17 -61.10
C GLY A 1151 -24.05 44.00 -60.04
N GLU A 1152 -24.42 45.27 -60.30
CA GLU A 1152 -25.22 46.05 -59.35
C GLU A 1152 -26.61 45.43 -59.17
N LEU A 1153 -27.17 44.81 -60.21
CA LEU A 1153 -28.47 44.15 -60.11
C LEU A 1153 -28.38 42.85 -59.29
N ALA A 1154 -27.27 42.11 -59.43
CA ALA A 1154 -26.98 40.95 -58.59
C ALA A 1154 -26.75 41.38 -57.13
N ALA A 1155 -25.96 42.43 -56.88
CA ALA A 1155 -25.74 43.00 -55.56
C ALA A 1155 -27.04 43.49 -54.91
N ALA A 1156 -27.91 44.19 -55.66
CA ALA A 1156 -29.20 44.66 -55.15
C ALA A 1156 -30.13 43.51 -54.76
N TYR A 1157 -30.18 42.44 -55.56
CA TYR A 1157 -30.92 41.23 -55.20
C TYR A 1157 -30.35 40.58 -53.92
N VAL A 1158 -29.01 40.43 -53.83
CA VAL A 1158 -28.35 39.86 -52.65
C VAL A 1158 -28.57 40.72 -51.39
N ALA A 1159 -28.65 42.04 -51.53
CA ALA A 1159 -29.01 42.96 -50.46
C ALA A 1159 -30.50 42.93 -50.07
N GLY A 1160 -31.32 42.10 -50.72
CA GLY A 1160 -32.76 41.97 -50.44
C GLY A 1160 -33.62 43.10 -50.99
N VAL A 1161 -33.12 43.89 -51.95
CA VAL A 1161 -33.88 45.00 -52.56
C VAL A 1161 -35.03 44.49 -53.42
N TRP A 1162 -34.86 43.33 -54.07
CA TRP A 1162 -35.86 42.73 -54.96
C TRP A 1162 -36.08 41.26 -54.67
N SER A 1163 -37.27 40.77 -55.02
CA SER A 1163 -37.53 39.34 -55.14
C SER A 1163 -36.74 38.76 -56.31
N LEU A 1164 -36.41 37.46 -56.28
CA LEU A 1164 -35.73 36.80 -57.39
C LEU A 1164 -36.49 36.95 -58.73
N PRO A 1165 -37.83 36.74 -58.79
CA PRO A 1165 -38.59 36.96 -60.02
C PRO A 1165 -38.49 38.38 -60.57
N ASP A 1166 -38.52 39.40 -59.71
CA ASP A 1166 -38.43 40.80 -60.14
C ASP A 1166 -37.03 41.15 -60.66
N ALA A 1167 -35.99 40.66 -59.98
CA ALA A 1167 -34.60 40.82 -60.41
C ALA A 1167 -34.37 40.14 -61.78
N CYS A 1168 -34.81 38.89 -61.95
CA CYS A 1168 -34.73 38.18 -63.23
C CYS A 1168 -35.48 38.92 -64.35
N ARG A 1169 -36.69 39.43 -64.07
CA ARG A 1169 -37.47 40.19 -65.05
C ARG A 1169 -36.75 41.47 -65.48
N LEU A 1170 -36.15 42.21 -64.54
CA LEU A 1170 -35.39 43.42 -64.82
C LEU A 1170 -34.13 43.12 -65.64
N VAL A 1171 -33.36 42.11 -65.24
CA VAL A 1171 -32.14 41.68 -65.94
C VAL A 1171 -32.45 41.23 -67.37
N ALA A 1172 -33.47 40.39 -67.56
CA ALA A 1172 -33.88 39.92 -68.88
C ALA A 1172 -34.34 41.08 -69.78
N ALA A 1173 -35.14 42.02 -69.23
CA ALA A 1173 -35.59 43.18 -69.97
C ALA A 1173 -34.41 44.07 -70.39
N ARG A 1174 -33.46 44.33 -69.49
CA ARG A 1174 -32.26 45.12 -69.76
C ARG A 1174 -31.39 44.47 -70.83
N GLY A 1175 -31.09 43.18 -70.68
CA GLY A 1175 -30.27 42.42 -71.63
C GLY A 1175 -30.86 42.46 -73.04
N ARG A 1176 -32.17 42.20 -73.17
CA ARG A 1176 -32.89 42.27 -74.45
C ARG A 1176 -32.88 43.66 -75.06
N LEU A 1177 -33.17 44.72 -74.28
CA LEU A 1177 -33.19 46.08 -74.79
C LEU A 1177 -31.81 46.53 -75.28
N MET A 1178 -30.74 46.14 -74.60
CA MET A 1178 -29.37 46.40 -75.04
C MET A 1178 -29.01 45.61 -76.30
N GLY A 1179 -29.42 44.34 -76.40
CA GLY A 1179 -29.21 43.51 -77.60
C GLY A 1179 -29.95 44.02 -78.85
N GLN A 1180 -31.03 44.80 -78.68
CA GLN A 1180 -31.79 45.41 -79.77
C GLN A 1180 -31.21 46.74 -80.29
N LEU A 1181 -30.17 47.28 -79.66
CA LEU A 1181 -29.54 48.52 -80.12
C LEU A 1181 -28.82 48.31 -81.48
N PRO A 1182 -28.71 49.34 -82.33
CA PRO A 1182 -28.03 49.23 -83.61
C PRO A 1182 -26.57 48.75 -83.48
N ALA A 1183 -26.14 47.87 -84.38
CA ALA A 1183 -24.76 47.42 -84.44
C ALA A 1183 -23.80 48.60 -84.76
N GLY A 1184 -22.60 48.59 -84.16
CA GLY A 1184 -21.55 49.60 -84.39
C GLY A 1184 -21.27 50.55 -83.21
N GLY A 1185 -22.02 50.45 -82.11
CA GLY A 1185 -21.66 51.10 -80.85
C GLY A 1185 -20.52 50.38 -80.12
N SER A 1186 -19.65 51.11 -79.43
CA SER A 1186 -18.58 50.57 -78.59
C SER A 1186 -18.57 51.25 -77.21
N MET A 1187 -18.13 50.53 -76.18
CA MET A 1187 -17.94 51.03 -74.82
C MET A 1187 -16.54 50.68 -74.32
#